data_AF-A0A371FH17-F1
#
_entry.id   AF-A0A371FH17-F1
#
_cell.length_a   1.000
_cell.length_b   1.000
_cell.length_c   1.000
_cell.angle_alpha   90.00
_cell.angle_beta   90.00
_cell.angle_gamma   90.00
#
_symmetry.space_group_name_H-M   'P 1'
#
loop_
_entity.id
_entity.type
_entity.pdbx_description
1 polymer ?
#
loop_
_entity_poly.entity_id
_entity_poly.type
_entity_poly.pdbx_seq_one_letter_code
_entity_poly.pdbx_strand_id
1 'polypeptide(L)'
;MEGRCLYLLMLVLLGLTIVNIVHGQGTRVGFYSQTCPLAESIVKSTVRSHLKSDLTLAAGLLRLVFHDCFVNGCDGSVLIAGAGTERTAFPNLGLRGFEVIDDAKTRLEAVCPGVVSCADILAIAARDAVDLSGGPSWLVPTGRRDGRISLASLANNLPAAFDSVDVQKQKFAEKGLNTQDLVTLVGSGHTIGTAACQFFSNRLYNFTENGPDPSIDSSFLPKLRALCPQNSGASNRVALDTGSEDKFDTSYFNNLKNGRGILQSDQALWNEDASTNTFVQRYLGTGILPRLSFNVEFAKSMVKMSNIELKTGTDAHTNWYMSKMGLVPRTKEPHALLIPFPTQGHINPFLKLAKLLHSKGFHITFVNTEFNHQRVLKSRGPNALKGIPNFHFETIPDGLPLTNMDATQSIPALCDSTRKNCLIPFCNLISKLNNDSQASYAPPVSCIFSDGIMSFTIKASQQFGLPNILFWTHSACGFMSFKQCKNLMERGLIPLKDANYLTNGHLDTVIDWIPGMKNITLRDLPGIYRTTDPNDILLDFVVEQIEEASKASAIIVPTFDALEHDVLNALSTMFPKLYTIGPLELLRDQTSESTFDSIKCNLWKEECECLKWLDLQEPNSVLYVNFGSVIVMKHQQLVELAWGLSNSKKKFLWVIRPDLVEGEASILPPEIRSIGGLVSSRASFEAPCSGRLFDSLYICREWAFGMEIDSDNVTRDEVEKLVKELLEGEKGKEMKKKAIEWKKMAHEATNTNVSSNAKSDKPLHVAMFPWLAMGHVYPCFEVSKILAQKGHHVTLISTPKIIDRLPKLPQTLSPFVKLTKLPLSPHIDKNHLSQDADSTMDIPSNKLYYLKLAYDALQQPVSEVLKTSNPDWVFYDFAASWIPQLAKTLHIPCAYFSPCPAWTICFFDTPKQQLADAVAANRTKPEDYYGPPRWVPFPTNIGLRPYEVKKLLEDVKVNETGASPVFDLNKANSGCDMFVIRSSRDLEPEWLDYLAEFYHKPVVPVGLLPPMMQGRDSDEDPDWLQIKAWLDTQKGSSVVYIAFGSEVKLNQENLNELALGIELSKLPFFWVLRSGSVELPDGFEDRTKDRGVVWKSWAPQPKILAHASVGGCLTHCGSGSMIENLHFGHVLVMLPFLLDQALYSRVMEEKRVGIEIPRNELDGSFTRSSVAKALRLAMVDEEGSAYRNNAKEMGNKFSNQDIHNQYIQDFIASLHNHKYT
;
A
#
# COMPACT_ATOMS: atom_id res chain seq x y z
N MET A 1 -68.64 21.98 36.39
CA MET A 1 -68.75 21.76 34.94
C MET A 1 -68.44 23.09 34.29
N GLU A 2 -67.37 23.37 33.53
CA GLU A 2 -66.47 22.53 32.70
C GLU A 2 -65.01 23.05 32.70
N GLY A 3 -64.64 24.04 33.51
CA GLY A 3 -63.31 24.70 33.41
C GLY A 3 -62.16 24.09 34.24
N ARG A 4 -62.42 23.22 35.22
CA ARG A 4 -61.39 22.71 36.16
C ARG A 4 -60.80 21.33 35.81
N CYS A 5 -61.46 20.53 34.97
CA CYS A 5 -60.91 19.25 34.51
C CYS A 5 -59.86 19.40 33.40
N LEU A 6 -59.93 20.44 32.57
CA LEU A 6 -58.94 20.65 31.50
C LEU A 6 -57.57 21.08 32.03
N TYR A 7 -57.52 21.84 33.13
CA TYR A 7 -56.26 22.32 33.69
C TYR A 7 -55.44 21.21 34.37
N LEU A 8 -56.10 20.22 34.98
CA LEU A 8 -55.40 19.06 35.56
C LEU A 8 -54.87 18.11 34.47
N LEU A 9 -55.60 17.95 33.36
CA LEU A 9 -55.16 17.09 32.25
C LEU A 9 -53.98 17.70 31.49
N MET A 10 -53.94 19.03 31.32
CA MET A 10 -52.80 19.72 30.70
C MET A 10 -51.54 19.70 31.57
N LEU A 11 -51.66 19.77 32.90
CA LEU A 11 -50.51 19.67 33.81
C LEU A 11 -49.95 18.24 33.88
N VAL A 12 -50.78 17.21 33.72
CA VAL A 12 -50.30 15.82 33.60
C VAL A 12 -49.62 15.57 32.24
N LEU A 13 -50.10 16.21 31.16
CA LEU A 13 -49.44 16.16 29.85
C LEU A 13 -48.14 16.98 29.77
N LEU A 14 -48.03 18.10 30.51
CA LEU A 14 -46.77 18.83 30.66
C LEU A 14 -45.78 18.10 31.60
N GLY A 15 -46.28 17.35 32.58
CA GLY A 15 -45.46 16.50 33.45
C GLY A 15 -44.95 15.21 32.78
N LEU A 16 -45.59 14.76 31.69
CA LEU A 16 -45.16 13.60 30.90
C LEU A 16 -44.20 13.95 29.75
N THR A 17 -43.91 15.23 29.53
CA THR A 17 -42.96 15.68 28.49
C THR A 17 -41.66 16.27 29.06
N ILE A 18 -41.61 16.59 30.36
CA ILE A 18 -40.37 16.82 31.11
C ILE A 18 -40.05 15.57 31.93
N VAL A 19 -39.53 14.56 31.24
CA VAL A 19 -38.45 13.60 31.60
C VAL A 19 -38.49 12.52 30.50
N ASN A 20 -38.28 12.91 29.24
CA ASN A 20 -37.65 11.98 28.30
C ASN A 20 -36.15 12.22 28.39
N ILE A 21 -35.61 11.51 29.36
CA ILE A 21 -34.22 11.13 29.58
C ILE A 21 -33.37 11.31 28.32
N VAL A 22 -32.28 12.05 28.50
CA VAL A 22 -31.02 11.98 27.74
C VAL A 22 -30.79 10.53 27.28
N HIS A 23 -31.15 10.18 26.05
CA HIS A 23 -30.89 8.86 25.50
C HIS A 23 -29.46 8.82 24.93
N GLY A 24 -28.47 8.90 25.82
CA GLY A 24 -27.23 8.18 25.59
C GLY A 24 -27.53 6.69 25.75
N GLN A 25 -27.99 6.01 24.69
CA GLN A 25 -28.29 4.59 24.81
C GLN A 25 -26.99 3.78 24.86
N GLY A 26 -26.63 3.29 26.05
CA GLY A 26 -25.73 2.13 26.19
C GLY A 26 -26.35 0.87 25.58
N THR A 27 -25.58 -0.23 25.58
CA THR A 27 -26.03 -1.52 25.03
C THR A 27 -27.32 -2.02 25.68
N ARG A 28 -28.21 -2.64 24.92
CA ARG A 28 -29.45 -3.26 25.42
C ARG A 28 -29.76 -4.55 24.68
N VAL A 29 -30.48 -5.47 25.34
CA VAL A 29 -30.97 -6.69 24.69
C VAL A 29 -32.02 -6.29 23.64
N GLY A 30 -31.92 -6.89 22.44
CA GLY A 30 -32.83 -6.59 21.34
C GLY A 30 -32.58 -5.25 20.65
N PHE A 31 -31.37 -4.68 20.74
CA PHE A 31 -31.01 -3.41 20.08
C PHE A 31 -31.31 -3.43 18.57
N TYR A 32 -31.02 -4.54 17.88
CA TYR A 32 -31.27 -4.72 16.44
C TYR A 32 -32.66 -5.24 16.08
N SER A 33 -33.56 -5.44 17.06
CA SER A 33 -34.87 -6.10 16.83
C SER A 33 -35.75 -5.40 15.79
N GLN A 34 -35.59 -4.09 15.59
CA GLN A 34 -36.31 -3.30 14.60
C GLN A 34 -35.49 -2.99 13.35
N THR A 35 -34.17 -2.81 13.49
CA THR A 35 -33.28 -2.32 12.42
C THR A 35 -32.59 -3.44 11.64
N CYS A 36 -32.27 -4.56 12.29
CA CYS A 36 -31.80 -5.78 11.64
C CYS A 36 -32.30 -7.02 12.41
N PRO A 37 -33.58 -7.41 12.25
CA PRO A 37 -34.19 -8.48 13.05
C PRO A 37 -33.51 -9.85 12.90
N LEU A 38 -32.80 -10.07 11.78
CA LEU A 38 -32.07 -11.30 11.49
C LEU A 38 -30.63 -11.30 12.01
N ALA A 39 -30.18 -10.25 12.72
CA ALA A 39 -28.79 -10.10 13.10
C ALA A 39 -28.25 -11.29 13.90
N GLU A 40 -28.91 -11.63 15.00
CA GLU A 40 -28.47 -12.74 15.86
C GLU A 40 -28.58 -14.11 15.17
N SER A 41 -29.58 -14.32 14.31
CA SER A 41 -29.76 -15.60 13.61
C SER A 41 -28.72 -15.80 12.51
N ILE A 42 -28.33 -14.74 11.80
CA ILE A 42 -27.25 -14.75 10.80
C ILE A 42 -25.92 -15.07 11.48
N VAL A 43 -25.57 -14.36 12.57
CA VAL A 43 -24.33 -14.64 13.32
C VAL A 43 -24.33 -16.08 13.83
N LYS A 44 -25.42 -16.54 14.46
CA LYS A 44 -25.54 -17.92 14.96
C LYS A 44 -25.39 -18.97 13.88
N SER A 45 -25.99 -18.75 12.70
CA SER A 45 -25.86 -19.66 11.57
C SER A 45 -24.43 -19.73 11.04
N THR A 46 -23.74 -18.59 11.04
CA THR A 46 -22.35 -18.46 10.57
C THR A 46 -21.41 -19.17 11.52
N VAL A 47 -21.49 -18.88 12.83
CA VAL A 47 -20.70 -19.56 13.87
C VAL A 47 -20.94 -21.07 13.82
N ARG A 48 -22.20 -21.52 13.73
CA ARG A 48 -22.51 -22.95 13.60
C ARG A 48 -21.88 -23.58 12.37
N SER A 49 -21.86 -22.88 11.24
CA SER A 49 -21.26 -23.39 10.01
C SER A 49 -19.75 -23.61 10.17
N HIS A 50 -19.04 -22.62 10.73
CA HIS A 50 -17.59 -22.69 10.94
C HIS A 50 -17.21 -23.72 12.01
N LEU A 51 -17.94 -23.79 13.13
CA LEU A 51 -17.69 -24.78 14.19
C LEU A 51 -17.93 -26.22 13.74
N LYS A 52 -18.81 -26.47 12.76
CA LYS A 52 -18.97 -27.81 12.16
C LYS A 52 -17.71 -28.28 11.42
N SER A 53 -16.94 -27.35 10.87
CA SER A 53 -15.69 -27.65 10.15
C SER A 53 -14.48 -27.72 11.07
N ASP A 54 -14.40 -26.83 12.06
CA ASP A 54 -13.32 -26.77 13.04
C ASP A 54 -13.87 -26.31 14.40
N LEU A 55 -14.02 -27.27 15.33
CA LEU A 55 -14.52 -27.00 16.68
C LEU A 55 -13.56 -26.11 17.50
N THR A 56 -12.28 -26.09 17.15
CA THR A 56 -11.26 -25.31 17.89
C THR A 56 -11.46 -23.80 17.74
N LEU A 57 -12.26 -23.37 16.74
CA LEU A 57 -12.65 -21.97 16.54
C LEU A 57 -13.54 -21.45 17.68
N ALA A 58 -14.25 -22.32 18.40
CA ALA A 58 -15.11 -21.90 19.51
C ALA A 58 -14.30 -21.14 20.58
N ALA A 59 -13.14 -21.69 20.94
CA ALA A 59 -12.21 -21.05 21.86
C ALA A 59 -11.58 -19.77 21.27
N GLY A 60 -11.33 -19.74 19.96
CA GLY A 60 -10.83 -18.55 19.27
C GLY A 60 -11.81 -17.37 19.38
N LEU A 61 -13.09 -17.60 19.10
CA LEU A 61 -14.14 -16.58 19.18
C LEU A 61 -14.36 -16.07 20.60
N LEU A 62 -14.32 -16.98 21.59
CA LEU A 62 -14.42 -16.59 22.99
C LEU A 62 -13.22 -15.72 23.43
N ARG A 63 -12.01 -16.04 22.96
CA ARG A 63 -10.80 -15.24 23.27
C ARG A 63 -10.78 -13.91 22.52
N LEU A 64 -11.29 -13.85 21.29
CA LEU A 64 -11.35 -12.59 20.53
C LEU A 64 -12.11 -11.50 21.30
N VAL A 65 -13.27 -11.80 21.87
CA VAL A 65 -14.02 -10.80 22.66
C VAL A 65 -13.30 -10.43 23.97
N PHE A 66 -12.62 -11.37 24.61
CA PHE A 66 -11.81 -11.08 25.81
C PHE A 66 -10.64 -10.14 25.47
N HIS A 67 -9.89 -10.47 24.42
CA HIS A 67 -8.72 -9.71 23.97
C HIS A 67 -9.09 -8.34 23.39
N ASP A 68 -10.29 -8.19 22.84
CA ASP A 68 -10.83 -6.89 22.45
C ASP A 68 -11.15 -6.02 23.68
N CYS A 69 -12.00 -6.54 24.56
CA CYS A 69 -12.51 -5.80 25.72
C CYS A 69 -11.43 -5.37 26.73
N PHE A 70 -10.36 -6.15 26.91
CA PHE A 70 -9.33 -5.87 27.91
C PHE A 70 -8.25 -4.88 27.44
N VAL A 71 -8.15 -4.58 26.15
CA VAL A 71 -7.10 -3.70 25.61
C VAL A 71 -7.56 -2.25 25.62
N ASN A 72 -8.59 -1.91 24.84
CA ASN A 72 -9.05 -0.51 24.66
C ASN A 72 -10.58 -0.36 24.77
N GLY A 73 -11.24 -1.30 25.46
CA GLY A 73 -12.70 -1.40 25.58
C GLY A 73 -13.29 -2.28 24.47
N CYS A 74 -14.54 -2.72 24.65
CA CYS A 74 -15.20 -3.66 23.73
C CYS A 74 -15.67 -2.96 22.43
N ASP A 75 -14.74 -2.67 21.52
CA ASP A 75 -14.96 -1.86 20.33
C ASP A 75 -14.55 -2.54 19.02
N GLY A 76 -14.16 -3.81 19.03
CA GLY A 76 -13.79 -4.56 17.83
C GLY A 76 -12.45 -4.17 17.20
N SER A 77 -11.64 -3.32 17.86
CA SER A 77 -10.34 -2.86 17.37
C SER A 77 -9.31 -4.00 17.22
N VAL A 78 -9.49 -5.13 17.90
CA VAL A 78 -8.65 -6.33 17.73
C VAL A 78 -8.73 -6.93 16.32
N LEU A 79 -9.80 -6.63 15.57
CA LEU A 79 -9.99 -7.16 14.21
C LEU A 79 -9.08 -6.46 13.18
N ILE A 80 -8.59 -5.26 13.51
CA ILE A 80 -7.83 -4.39 12.61
C ILE A 80 -6.44 -4.99 12.31
N ALA A 81 -6.22 -5.37 11.05
CA ALA A 81 -4.95 -5.90 10.57
C ALA A 81 -3.96 -4.79 10.18
N GLY A 82 -2.67 -5.02 10.42
CA GLY A 82 -1.57 -4.12 10.05
C GLY A 82 -0.35 -4.31 10.95
N ALA A 83 0.82 -3.88 10.48
CA ALA A 83 2.01 -3.85 11.33
C ALA A 83 1.81 -2.87 12.48
N GLY A 84 2.06 -3.30 13.72
CA GLY A 84 1.92 -2.43 14.91
C GLY A 84 0.48 -2.27 15.42
N THR A 85 -0.48 -3.07 14.94
CA THR A 85 -1.85 -3.11 15.48
C THR A 85 -1.99 -4.09 16.65
N GLU A 86 -3.09 -4.01 17.41
CA GLU A 86 -3.38 -4.96 18.48
C GLU A 86 -3.35 -6.41 17.98
N ARG A 87 -3.88 -6.65 16.77
CA ARG A 87 -3.90 -7.98 16.16
C ARG A 87 -2.51 -8.60 15.98
N THR A 88 -1.49 -7.79 15.73
CA THR A 88 -0.10 -8.24 15.53
C THR A 88 0.76 -8.13 16.79
N ALA A 89 0.20 -7.67 17.91
CA ALA A 89 0.89 -7.60 19.19
C ALA A 89 1.21 -9.00 19.71
N PHE A 90 2.34 -9.13 20.42
CA PHE A 90 2.81 -10.41 20.96
C PHE A 90 1.73 -11.21 21.73
N PRO A 91 0.91 -10.60 22.61
CA PRO A 91 -0.17 -11.30 23.32
C PRO A 91 -1.27 -11.87 22.40
N ASN A 92 -1.39 -11.35 21.18
CA ASN A 92 -2.47 -11.64 20.23
C ASN A 92 -2.03 -12.53 19.05
N LEU A 93 -0.72 -12.85 18.91
CA LEU A 93 -0.15 -13.65 17.81
C LEU A 93 -0.74 -15.07 17.67
N GLY A 94 -1.57 -15.52 18.62
CA GLY A 94 -2.23 -16.83 18.61
C GLY A 94 -3.76 -16.80 18.50
N LEU A 95 -4.37 -15.62 18.29
CA LEU A 95 -5.83 -15.48 18.13
C LEU A 95 -6.30 -16.05 16.79
N ARG A 96 -7.51 -16.63 16.78
CA ARG A 96 -8.14 -17.29 15.63
C ARG A 96 -9.64 -16.96 15.61
N GLY A 97 -10.32 -17.16 14.47
CA GLY A 97 -11.75 -16.91 14.33
C GLY A 97 -12.10 -15.56 13.69
N PHE A 98 -11.09 -14.79 13.22
CA PHE A 98 -11.30 -13.55 12.49
C PHE A 98 -12.18 -13.77 11.24
N GLU A 99 -11.94 -14.89 10.55
CA GLU A 99 -12.66 -15.32 9.36
C GLU A 99 -14.17 -15.52 9.60
N VAL A 100 -14.55 -15.95 10.81
CA VAL A 100 -15.96 -16.16 11.18
C VAL A 100 -16.65 -14.81 11.36
N ILE A 101 -15.96 -13.84 11.97
CA ILE A 101 -16.45 -12.47 12.16
C ILE A 101 -16.58 -11.76 10.82
N ASP A 102 -15.60 -11.90 9.93
CA ASP A 102 -15.63 -11.33 8.58
C ASP A 102 -16.78 -11.93 7.73
N ASP A 103 -17.01 -13.25 7.81
CA ASP A 103 -18.15 -13.90 7.13
C ASP A 103 -19.50 -13.46 7.72
N ALA A 104 -19.61 -13.38 9.05
CA ALA A 104 -20.83 -12.92 9.70
C ALA A 104 -21.14 -11.46 9.33
N LYS A 105 -20.14 -10.58 9.35
CA LYS A 105 -20.27 -9.18 8.92
C LYS A 105 -20.68 -9.09 7.46
N THR A 106 -20.03 -9.87 6.58
CA THR A 106 -20.40 -9.92 5.15
C THR A 106 -21.87 -10.26 4.94
N ARG A 107 -22.36 -11.31 5.60
CA ARG A 107 -23.76 -11.75 5.46
C ARG A 107 -24.73 -10.74 6.06
N LEU A 108 -24.36 -10.10 7.15
CA LEU A 108 -25.15 -9.03 7.77
C LEU A 108 -25.22 -7.80 6.85
N GLU A 109 -24.11 -7.39 6.24
CA GLU A 109 -24.09 -6.27 5.30
C GLU A 109 -24.94 -6.53 4.06
N ALA A 110 -25.07 -7.78 3.62
CA ALA A 110 -25.98 -8.13 2.52
C ALA A 110 -27.47 -8.00 2.89
N VAL A 111 -27.82 -8.05 4.18
CA VAL A 111 -29.21 -8.02 4.66
C VAL A 111 -29.58 -6.66 5.25
N CYS A 112 -28.68 -6.05 6.02
CA CYS A 112 -28.85 -4.79 6.72
C CYS A 112 -27.54 -3.95 6.66
N PRO A 113 -27.25 -3.34 5.50
CA PRO A 113 -26.00 -2.62 5.27
C PRO A 113 -25.76 -1.51 6.30
N GLY A 114 -24.59 -1.52 6.94
CA GLY A 114 -24.12 -0.51 7.88
C GLY A 114 -24.85 -0.43 9.21
N VAL A 115 -25.63 -1.44 9.55
CA VAL A 115 -26.46 -1.45 10.76
C VAL A 115 -25.74 -2.09 11.95
N VAL A 116 -25.12 -3.26 11.76
CA VAL A 116 -24.57 -4.08 12.86
C VAL A 116 -23.06 -3.88 12.99
N SER A 117 -22.58 -3.47 14.16
CA SER A 117 -21.14 -3.26 14.42
C SER A 117 -20.36 -4.57 14.52
N CYS A 118 -19.08 -4.55 14.14
CA CYS A 118 -18.17 -5.68 14.32
C CYS A 118 -17.98 -6.05 15.81
N ALA A 119 -17.96 -5.06 16.70
CA ALA A 119 -17.92 -5.26 18.14
C ALA A 119 -19.13 -6.07 18.65
N ASP A 120 -20.34 -5.82 18.13
CA ASP A 120 -21.51 -6.63 18.48
C ASP A 120 -21.47 -8.02 17.87
N ILE A 121 -20.94 -8.16 16.65
CA ILE A 121 -20.75 -9.48 16.04
C ILE A 121 -19.82 -10.34 16.89
N LEU A 122 -18.72 -9.78 17.40
CA LEU A 122 -17.81 -10.46 18.33
C LEU A 122 -18.54 -10.98 19.57
N ALA A 123 -19.32 -10.12 20.24
CA ALA A 123 -20.04 -10.48 21.46
C ALA A 123 -21.11 -11.57 21.21
N ILE A 124 -21.85 -11.47 20.09
CA ILE A 124 -22.87 -12.46 19.70
C ILE A 124 -22.19 -13.79 19.32
N ALA A 125 -21.08 -13.73 18.56
CA ALA A 125 -20.37 -14.91 18.10
C ALA A 125 -19.73 -15.69 19.26
N ALA A 126 -19.18 -14.99 20.26
CA ALA A 126 -18.66 -15.60 21.47
C ALA A 126 -19.75 -16.37 22.25
N ARG A 127 -20.96 -15.81 22.37
CA ARG A 127 -22.11 -16.52 22.95
C ARG A 127 -22.44 -17.79 22.19
N ASP A 128 -22.58 -17.70 20.87
CA ASP A 128 -22.93 -18.88 20.08
C ASP A 128 -21.85 -19.95 20.08
N ALA A 129 -20.58 -19.55 20.11
CA ALA A 129 -19.45 -20.46 20.24
C ALA A 129 -19.52 -21.29 21.53
N VAL A 130 -19.86 -20.66 22.66
CA VAL A 130 -20.01 -21.35 23.95
C VAL A 130 -21.26 -22.25 23.98
N ASP A 131 -22.41 -21.74 23.52
CA ASP A 131 -23.67 -22.50 23.44
C ASP A 131 -23.49 -23.78 22.61
N LEU A 132 -22.85 -23.65 21.44
CA LEU A 132 -22.59 -24.78 20.53
C LEU A 132 -21.54 -25.76 21.07
N SER A 133 -20.70 -25.34 22.00
CA SER A 133 -19.68 -26.19 22.67
C SER A 133 -20.20 -26.84 23.97
N GLY A 134 -21.51 -26.77 24.24
CA GLY A 134 -22.14 -27.40 25.41
C GLY A 134 -22.15 -26.54 26.69
N GLY A 135 -21.80 -25.26 26.56
CA GLY A 135 -21.87 -24.26 27.63
C GLY A 135 -23.23 -23.55 27.69
N PRO A 136 -23.37 -22.51 28.53
CA PRO A 136 -24.62 -21.77 28.61
C PRO A 136 -24.78 -20.79 27.45
N SER A 137 -26.02 -20.50 27.10
CA SER A 137 -26.39 -19.33 26.30
C SER A 137 -26.87 -18.20 27.20
N TRP A 138 -26.68 -16.95 26.78
CA TRP A 138 -27.13 -15.77 27.52
C TRP A 138 -27.63 -14.69 26.57
N LEU A 139 -28.40 -13.75 27.12
CA LEU A 139 -28.86 -12.58 26.39
C LEU A 139 -27.70 -11.60 26.25
N VAL A 140 -27.32 -11.26 25.01
CA VAL A 140 -26.22 -10.36 24.71
C VAL A 140 -26.77 -8.94 24.55
N PRO A 141 -26.44 -7.99 25.45
CA PRO A 141 -26.72 -6.58 25.20
C PRO A 141 -25.93 -6.12 23.98
N THR A 142 -26.60 -5.59 22.97
CA THR A 142 -26.04 -5.12 21.71
C THR A 142 -26.22 -3.60 21.58
N GLY A 143 -25.55 -2.97 20.62
CA GLY A 143 -25.43 -1.52 20.48
C GLY A 143 -24.01 -0.99 20.71
N ARG A 144 -22.99 -1.86 20.68
CA ARG A 144 -21.58 -1.44 20.68
C ARG A 144 -21.26 -0.73 19.38
N ARG A 145 -20.23 0.10 19.40
CA ARG A 145 -19.74 0.80 18.22
C ARG A 145 -18.29 0.42 17.95
N ASP A 146 -17.90 0.44 16.69
CA ASP A 146 -16.57 0.01 16.27
C ASP A 146 -15.51 1.10 16.54
N GLY A 147 -14.40 0.71 17.14
CA GLY A 147 -13.25 1.54 17.46
C GLY A 147 -12.33 1.75 16.25
N ARG A 148 -11.62 2.89 16.25
CA ARG A 148 -10.75 3.32 15.13
C ARG A 148 -9.25 3.15 15.42
N ILE A 149 -8.89 2.91 16.67
CA ILE A 149 -7.50 2.87 17.15
C ILE A 149 -7.18 1.43 17.51
N SER A 150 -6.14 0.87 16.89
CA SER A 150 -5.59 -0.43 17.24
C SER A 150 -4.07 -0.32 17.25
N LEU A 151 -3.49 -0.37 18.45
CA LEU A 151 -2.07 -0.18 18.68
C LEU A 151 -1.49 -1.36 19.47
N ALA A 152 -0.41 -1.94 18.97
CA ALA A 152 0.25 -3.08 19.60
C ALA A 152 0.73 -2.77 21.03
N SER A 153 1.07 -1.50 21.31
CA SER A 153 1.50 -1.06 22.63
C SER A 153 0.41 -1.17 23.71
N LEU A 154 -0.87 -1.05 23.33
CA LEU A 154 -2.00 -1.15 24.26
C LEU A 154 -2.25 -2.59 24.70
N ALA A 155 -1.90 -3.57 23.86
CA ALA A 155 -2.09 -4.99 24.15
C ALA A 155 -1.22 -5.51 25.32
N ASN A 156 -0.20 -4.76 25.75
CA ASN A 156 0.63 -5.11 26.91
C ASN A 156 -0.14 -5.14 28.24
N ASN A 157 -1.32 -4.53 28.29
CA ASN A 157 -2.18 -4.52 29.48
C ASN A 157 -2.98 -5.84 29.65
N LEU A 158 -2.93 -6.75 28.68
CA LEU A 158 -3.58 -8.06 28.80
C LEU A 158 -2.98 -8.90 29.95
N PRO A 159 -3.78 -9.70 30.67
CA PRO A 159 -3.27 -10.70 31.59
C PRO A 159 -2.33 -11.68 30.87
N ALA A 160 -1.09 -11.80 31.34
CA ALA A 160 -0.09 -12.67 30.76
C ALA A 160 -0.11 -14.06 31.40
N ALA A 161 0.34 -15.07 30.65
CA ALA A 161 0.39 -16.47 31.10
C ALA A 161 1.28 -16.72 32.34
N PHE A 162 2.10 -15.73 32.71
CA PHE A 162 3.07 -15.75 33.81
C PHE A 162 2.77 -14.72 34.91
N ASP A 163 1.63 -14.01 34.85
CA ASP A 163 1.24 -13.03 35.86
C ASP A 163 0.87 -13.73 37.19
N SER A 164 1.29 -13.14 38.32
CA SER A 164 0.85 -13.56 39.66
C SER A 164 -0.63 -13.27 39.88
N VAL A 165 -1.24 -13.92 40.88
CA VAL A 165 -2.66 -13.70 41.20
C VAL A 165 -2.96 -12.23 41.55
N ASP A 166 -2.03 -11.54 42.22
CA ASP A 166 -2.21 -10.13 42.58
C ASP A 166 -2.23 -9.22 41.35
N VAL A 167 -1.34 -9.47 40.38
CA VAL A 167 -1.33 -8.73 39.10
C VAL A 167 -2.60 -9.01 38.30
N GLN A 168 -3.06 -10.26 38.28
CA GLN A 168 -4.33 -10.62 37.64
C GLN A 168 -5.53 -9.92 38.29
N LYS A 169 -5.61 -9.90 39.63
CA LYS A 169 -6.65 -9.17 40.37
C LYS A 169 -6.63 -7.68 40.08
N GLN A 170 -5.44 -7.08 40.03
CA GLN A 170 -5.28 -5.66 39.71
C GLN A 170 -5.82 -5.36 38.31
N LYS A 171 -5.37 -6.08 37.28
CA LYS A 171 -5.82 -5.88 35.89
C LYS A 171 -7.33 -6.04 35.73
N PHE A 172 -7.95 -7.00 36.42
CA PHE A 172 -9.41 -7.18 36.40
C PHE A 172 -10.14 -6.06 37.15
N ALA A 173 -9.61 -5.61 38.30
CA ALA A 173 -10.19 -4.52 39.06
C ALA A 173 -10.16 -3.19 38.30
N GLU A 174 -9.09 -2.93 37.54
CA GLU A 174 -8.98 -1.77 36.64
C GLU A 174 -10.07 -1.75 35.56
N LYS A 175 -10.57 -2.92 35.17
CA LYS A 175 -11.71 -3.09 34.25
C LYS A 175 -13.07 -3.22 34.95
N GLY A 176 -13.14 -2.94 36.26
CA GLY A 176 -14.37 -3.01 37.04
C GLY A 176 -14.87 -4.43 37.32
N LEU A 177 -14.01 -5.45 37.15
CA LEU A 177 -14.31 -6.86 37.40
C LEU A 177 -13.73 -7.29 38.75
N ASN A 178 -14.45 -8.16 39.48
CA ASN A 178 -14.01 -8.61 40.80
C ASN A 178 -13.25 -9.95 40.75
N THR A 179 -12.75 -10.42 41.90
CA THR A 179 -12.01 -11.69 42.01
C THR A 179 -12.82 -12.91 41.52
N GLN A 180 -14.14 -12.89 41.66
CA GLN A 180 -14.97 -13.96 41.13
C GLN A 180 -15.01 -13.91 39.60
N ASP A 181 -15.20 -12.72 39.02
CA ASP A 181 -15.18 -12.51 37.57
C ASP A 181 -13.82 -12.96 36.98
N LEU A 182 -12.69 -12.73 37.67
CA LEU A 182 -11.37 -13.26 37.31
C LEU A 182 -11.37 -14.78 37.19
N VAL A 183 -11.73 -15.50 38.26
CA VAL A 183 -11.72 -16.98 38.27
C VAL A 183 -12.70 -17.54 37.23
N THR A 184 -13.86 -16.91 37.09
CA THR A 184 -14.89 -17.33 36.15
C THR A 184 -14.49 -17.10 34.70
N LEU A 185 -13.97 -15.92 34.33
CA LEU A 185 -13.60 -15.58 32.94
C LEU A 185 -12.33 -16.30 32.47
N VAL A 186 -11.31 -16.42 33.33
CA VAL A 186 -10.12 -17.22 33.02
C VAL A 186 -10.49 -18.70 32.89
N GLY A 187 -11.24 -19.25 33.86
CA GLY A 187 -11.63 -20.66 33.82
C GLY A 187 -12.54 -21.02 32.65
N SER A 188 -13.39 -20.09 32.20
CA SER A 188 -14.26 -20.29 31.03
C SER A 188 -13.57 -20.03 29.68
N GLY A 189 -12.57 -19.17 29.62
CA GLY A 189 -11.75 -19.00 28.40
C GLY A 189 -10.83 -20.19 28.14
N HIS A 190 -10.47 -20.94 29.20
CA HIS A 190 -9.49 -22.03 29.16
C HIS A 190 -10.09 -23.43 29.35
N THR A 191 -11.40 -23.55 29.62
CA THR A 191 -12.13 -24.85 29.54
C THR A 191 -12.22 -25.39 28.10
N ILE A 192 -12.11 -24.50 27.10
CA ILE A 192 -12.02 -24.89 25.68
C ILE A 192 -10.77 -24.32 25.00
N GLY A 193 -10.20 -25.11 24.09
CA GLY A 193 -9.12 -24.76 23.19
C GLY A 193 -7.70 -25.00 23.73
N THR A 194 -6.74 -24.45 22.99
CA THR A 194 -5.31 -24.76 23.16
C THR A 194 -4.45 -23.51 23.34
N ALA A 195 -3.29 -23.64 23.99
CA ALA A 195 -2.24 -22.62 24.10
C ALA A 195 -0.96 -23.06 23.41
N ALA A 196 -0.24 -22.11 22.80
CA ALA A 196 1.04 -22.39 22.14
C ALA A 196 2.16 -22.58 23.17
N CYS A 197 3.08 -23.51 22.90
CA CYS A 197 4.17 -23.87 23.81
C CYS A 197 5.01 -22.67 24.26
N GLN A 198 5.19 -21.66 23.39
CA GLN A 198 5.96 -20.44 23.70
C GLN A 198 5.47 -19.70 24.96
N PHE A 199 4.20 -19.84 25.34
CA PHE A 199 3.63 -19.13 26.49
C PHE A 199 3.85 -19.83 27.84
N PHE A 200 4.29 -21.10 27.85
CA PHE A 200 4.50 -21.87 29.08
C PHE A 200 5.71 -22.80 29.05
N SER A 201 6.53 -22.79 27.98
CA SER A 201 7.74 -23.61 27.88
C SER A 201 8.73 -23.31 28.99
N ASN A 202 8.84 -22.05 29.42
CA ASN A 202 9.67 -21.65 30.55
C ASN A 202 9.34 -22.46 31.81
N ARG A 203 8.04 -22.66 32.06
CA ARG A 203 7.50 -23.43 33.19
C ARG A 203 7.92 -24.91 33.18
N LEU A 204 8.17 -25.48 32.00
CA LEU A 204 8.54 -26.90 31.84
C LEU A 204 10.04 -27.16 32.00
N TYR A 205 10.89 -26.15 31.82
CA TYR A 205 12.34 -26.33 31.72
C TYR A 205 13.13 -25.42 32.65
N ASN A 206 12.83 -24.12 32.68
CA ASN A 206 13.67 -23.08 33.27
C ASN A 206 12.89 -22.21 34.27
N PHE A 207 11.99 -22.81 35.06
CA PHE A 207 11.14 -22.08 36.01
C PHE A 207 11.91 -21.61 37.24
N THR A 208 12.79 -22.48 37.76
CA THR A 208 13.75 -22.15 38.83
C THR A 208 15.16 -22.23 38.28
N GLU A 209 16.16 -21.74 39.02
CA GLU A 209 17.57 -21.73 38.60
C GLU A 209 18.10 -23.10 38.10
N ASN A 210 17.43 -24.23 38.42
CA ASN A 210 17.83 -25.57 37.97
C ASN A 210 16.66 -26.56 37.67
N GLY A 211 15.43 -26.12 37.36
CA GLY A 211 14.36 -27.10 37.10
C GLY A 211 12.95 -26.58 36.73
N PRO A 212 12.03 -27.52 36.40
CA PRO A 212 10.62 -27.26 36.06
C PRO A 212 9.85 -26.71 37.27
N ASP A 213 8.68 -26.11 37.01
CA ASP A 213 7.79 -25.64 38.07
C ASP A 213 7.37 -26.78 39.01
N PRO A 214 7.68 -26.69 40.33
CA PRO A 214 7.36 -27.72 41.30
C PRO A 214 5.86 -27.90 41.53
N SER A 215 5.02 -26.95 41.10
CA SER A 215 3.58 -27.05 41.19
C SER A 215 2.97 -27.97 40.12
N ILE A 216 3.75 -28.43 39.13
CA ILE A 216 3.29 -29.37 38.10
C ILE A 216 3.25 -30.78 38.68
N ASP A 217 2.14 -31.48 38.46
CA ASP A 217 2.03 -32.90 38.77
C ASP A 217 3.17 -33.71 38.14
N SER A 218 3.91 -34.44 38.99
CA SER A 218 5.09 -35.20 38.58
C SER A 218 4.81 -36.23 37.47
N SER A 219 3.59 -36.77 37.41
CA SER A 219 3.17 -37.73 36.37
C SER A 219 2.76 -37.05 35.05
N PHE A 220 2.46 -35.75 35.09
CA PHE A 220 2.00 -34.96 33.95
C PHE A 220 3.15 -34.25 33.23
N LEU A 221 4.18 -33.81 33.95
CA LEU A 221 5.34 -33.12 33.40
C LEU A 221 6.01 -33.85 32.20
N PRO A 222 6.26 -35.18 32.25
CA PRO A 222 6.85 -35.88 31.09
C PRO A 222 5.96 -35.84 29.85
N LYS A 223 4.63 -35.85 30.03
CA LYS A 223 3.66 -35.77 28.92
C LYS A 223 3.68 -34.38 28.29
N LEU A 224 3.75 -33.32 29.10
CA LEU A 224 3.87 -31.95 28.59
C LEU A 224 5.18 -31.73 27.84
N ARG A 225 6.31 -32.26 28.32
CA ARG A 225 7.60 -32.19 27.62
C ARG A 225 7.61 -32.94 26.29
N ALA A 226 6.81 -34.02 26.17
CA ALA A 226 6.65 -34.73 24.90
C ALA A 226 5.84 -33.91 23.87
N LEU A 227 4.85 -33.15 24.33
CA LEU A 227 4.03 -32.28 23.48
C LEU A 227 4.72 -30.94 23.16
N CYS A 228 5.54 -30.43 24.07
CA CYS A 228 6.31 -29.19 23.96
C CYS A 228 7.80 -29.41 24.28
N PRO A 229 8.60 -29.98 23.35
CA PRO A 229 10.06 -30.02 23.45
C PRO A 229 10.72 -28.64 23.65
N GLN A 230 11.97 -28.61 24.16
CA GLN A 230 12.68 -27.40 24.63
C GLN A 230 12.93 -26.30 23.57
N ASN A 231 12.68 -26.58 22.28
CA ASN A 231 12.77 -25.62 21.16
C ASN A 231 11.44 -25.49 20.38
N SER A 232 10.30 -25.75 21.01
CA SER A 232 8.99 -25.66 20.34
C SER A 232 8.53 -24.21 20.18
N GLY A 233 8.14 -23.83 18.96
CA GLY A 233 7.65 -22.50 18.62
C GLY A 233 6.12 -22.32 18.72
N ALA A 234 5.61 -21.28 18.06
CA ALA A 234 4.18 -20.90 18.05
C ALA A 234 3.24 -21.95 17.41
N SER A 235 3.77 -22.87 16.59
CA SER A 235 3.02 -23.91 15.87
C SER A 235 2.58 -25.07 16.76
N ASN A 236 3.28 -25.34 17.86
CA ASN A 236 2.99 -26.45 18.75
C ASN A 236 2.02 -25.98 19.84
N ARG A 237 0.83 -26.61 19.90
CA ARG A 237 -0.24 -26.20 20.82
C ARG A 237 -0.68 -27.36 21.71
N VAL A 238 -1.02 -27.04 22.95
CA VAL A 238 -1.47 -28.00 23.97
C VAL A 238 -2.83 -27.57 24.49
N ALA A 239 -3.74 -28.54 24.69
CA ALA A 239 -5.05 -28.33 25.30
C ALA A 239 -4.91 -27.69 26.69
N LEU A 240 -5.65 -26.60 26.92
CA LEU A 240 -5.71 -25.95 28.24
C LEU A 240 -6.53 -26.77 29.25
N ASP A 241 -7.54 -27.49 28.76
CA ASP A 241 -8.30 -28.47 29.53
C ASP A 241 -8.04 -29.89 29.00
N THR A 242 -7.12 -30.61 29.66
CA THR A 242 -6.70 -31.93 29.18
C THR A 242 -7.82 -32.95 29.38
N GLY A 243 -8.38 -33.46 28.28
CA GLY A 243 -9.44 -34.48 28.26
C GLY A 243 -10.85 -33.92 28.02
N SER A 244 -11.01 -32.60 27.85
CA SER A 244 -12.27 -31.96 27.47
C SER A 244 -12.06 -30.71 26.61
N GLU A 245 -11.02 -30.68 25.79
CA GLU A 245 -10.53 -29.50 25.08
C GLU A 245 -11.54 -28.81 24.14
N ASP A 246 -12.57 -29.52 23.68
CA ASP A 246 -13.61 -29.00 22.77
C ASP A 246 -14.99 -28.86 23.45
N LYS A 247 -15.08 -29.07 24.77
CA LYS A 247 -16.34 -29.01 25.51
C LYS A 247 -16.28 -28.00 26.63
N PHE A 248 -17.26 -27.11 26.67
CA PHE A 248 -17.38 -26.14 27.75
C PHE A 248 -17.94 -26.82 29.01
N ASP A 249 -17.06 -27.19 29.93
CA ASP A 249 -17.40 -27.83 31.20
C ASP A 249 -16.53 -27.37 32.38
N THR A 250 -16.58 -28.09 33.50
CA THR A 250 -15.86 -27.75 34.75
C THR A 250 -14.59 -28.58 34.97
N SER A 251 -14.16 -29.39 33.98
CA SER A 251 -13.00 -30.28 34.13
C SER A 251 -11.66 -29.53 34.22
N TYR A 252 -11.57 -28.34 33.63
CA TYR A 252 -10.48 -27.37 33.85
C TYR A 252 -10.17 -27.13 35.32
N PHE A 253 -11.20 -26.91 36.15
CA PHE A 253 -10.99 -26.68 37.60
C PHE A 253 -10.46 -27.92 38.31
N ASN A 254 -10.86 -29.12 37.87
CA ASN A 254 -10.30 -30.37 38.38
C ASN A 254 -8.82 -30.53 37.96
N ASN A 255 -8.46 -30.08 36.76
CA ASN A 255 -7.08 -30.06 36.30
C ASN A 255 -6.22 -29.10 37.14
N LEU A 256 -6.71 -27.91 37.50
CA LEU A 256 -6.01 -27.01 38.41
C LEU A 256 -5.77 -27.64 39.79
N LYS A 257 -6.81 -28.27 40.38
CA LYS A 257 -6.70 -28.95 41.68
C LYS A 257 -5.61 -30.04 41.67
N ASN A 258 -5.48 -30.75 40.55
CA ASN A 258 -4.56 -31.86 40.40
C ASN A 258 -3.14 -31.44 39.97
N GLY A 259 -2.81 -30.14 39.97
CA GLY A 259 -1.49 -29.65 39.53
C GLY A 259 -1.27 -29.77 38.01
N ARG A 260 -2.35 -29.81 37.22
CA ARG A 260 -2.33 -29.99 35.76
C ARG A 260 -2.73 -28.74 34.98
N GLY A 261 -2.77 -27.56 35.60
CA GLY A 261 -2.91 -26.30 34.88
C GLY A 261 -1.73 -26.13 33.92
N ILE A 262 -1.99 -25.69 32.69
CA ILE A 262 -0.95 -25.53 31.66
C ILE A 262 -0.19 -24.22 31.86
N LEU A 263 -0.92 -23.12 31.95
CA LEU A 263 -0.36 -21.79 32.19
C LEU A 263 -0.03 -21.61 33.67
N GLN A 264 1.02 -20.84 33.96
CA GLN A 264 1.41 -20.54 35.34
C GLN A 264 0.33 -19.71 36.03
N SER A 265 -0.17 -18.67 35.35
CA SER A 265 -1.25 -17.79 35.82
C SER A 265 -2.49 -18.55 36.26
N ASP A 266 -2.82 -19.63 35.55
CA ASP A 266 -3.99 -20.47 35.79
C ASP A 266 -3.80 -21.36 37.03
N GLN A 267 -2.65 -22.02 37.11
CA GLN A 267 -2.31 -22.89 38.23
C GLN A 267 -2.20 -22.12 39.56
N ALA A 268 -1.79 -20.85 39.49
CA ALA A 268 -1.72 -19.94 40.61
C ALA A 268 -3.09 -19.66 41.26
N LEU A 269 -4.19 -19.70 40.49
CA LEU A 269 -5.56 -19.50 41.02
C LEU A 269 -5.94 -20.51 42.11
N TRP A 270 -5.34 -21.71 42.06
CA TRP A 270 -5.52 -22.76 43.07
C TRP A 270 -4.48 -22.67 44.20
N ASN A 271 -3.21 -22.37 43.88
CA ASN A 271 -2.08 -22.56 44.81
C ASN A 271 -1.67 -21.31 45.61
N GLU A 272 -1.87 -20.09 45.07
CA GLU A 272 -1.22 -18.89 45.62
C GLU A 272 -2.14 -18.04 46.50
N ASP A 273 -3.46 -18.05 46.27
CA ASP A 273 -4.40 -17.15 46.95
C ASP A 273 -5.70 -17.84 47.42
N ALA A 274 -6.04 -17.65 48.70
CA ALA A 274 -7.20 -18.28 49.32
C ALA A 274 -8.55 -17.78 48.75
N SER A 275 -8.60 -16.53 48.29
CA SER A 275 -9.85 -15.94 47.77
C SER A 275 -10.18 -16.47 46.37
N THR A 276 -9.20 -16.65 45.47
CA THR A 276 -9.42 -17.31 44.18
C THR A 276 -9.67 -18.80 44.37
N ASN A 277 -8.95 -19.45 45.28
CA ASN A 277 -9.15 -20.88 45.59
C ASN A 277 -10.59 -21.18 46.03
N THR A 278 -11.20 -20.31 46.84
CA THR A 278 -12.60 -20.46 47.28
C THR A 278 -13.58 -20.54 46.09
N PHE A 279 -13.37 -19.73 45.05
CA PHE A 279 -14.21 -19.77 43.84
C PHE A 279 -13.91 -20.99 42.97
N VAL A 280 -12.64 -21.40 42.84
CA VAL A 280 -12.29 -22.66 42.17
C VAL A 280 -12.97 -23.83 42.86
N GLN A 281 -12.92 -23.90 44.21
CA GLN A 281 -13.61 -24.93 44.99
C GLN A 281 -15.12 -24.95 44.78
N ARG A 282 -15.75 -23.78 44.61
CA ARG A 282 -17.18 -23.67 44.32
C ARG A 282 -17.55 -24.27 42.96
N TYR A 283 -16.64 -24.26 41.99
CA TYR A 283 -16.86 -24.83 40.65
C TYR A 283 -16.38 -26.28 40.52
N LEU A 284 -15.66 -26.81 41.52
CA LEU A 284 -15.24 -28.21 41.56
C LEU A 284 -16.43 -29.17 41.72
N GLY A 285 -16.43 -30.23 40.90
CA GLY A 285 -17.40 -31.34 40.98
C GLY A 285 -18.02 -31.70 39.64
N THR A 286 -18.43 -32.97 39.50
CA THR A 286 -19.07 -33.52 38.29
C THR A 286 -20.61 -33.51 38.36
N GLY A 287 -21.17 -32.97 39.44
CA GLY A 287 -22.61 -32.87 39.65
C GLY A 287 -23.26 -31.71 38.89
N ILE A 288 -24.59 -31.74 38.78
CA ILE A 288 -25.39 -30.72 38.09
C ILE A 288 -25.26 -29.34 38.76
N LEU A 289 -25.15 -29.29 40.09
CA LEU A 289 -25.14 -28.04 40.86
C LEU A 289 -23.89 -27.15 40.63
N PRO A 290 -22.64 -27.67 40.72
CA PRO A 290 -21.45 -26.89 40.38
C PRO A 290 -21.45 -26.36 38.95
N ARG A 291 -21.85 -27.20 37.97
CA ARG A 291 -21.95 -26.80 36.56
C ARG A 291 -22.99 -25.70 36.36
N LEU A 292 -24.15 -25.80 37.00
CA LEU A 292 -25.18 -24.76 36.93
C LEU A 292 -24.70 -23.44 37.55
N SER A 293 -24.03 -23.51 38.71
CA SER A 293 -23.46 -22.32 39.36
C SER A 293 -22.38 -21.67 38.50
N PHE A 294 -21.51 -22.45 37.86
CA PHE A 294 -20.48 -21.93 36.95
C PHE A 294 -21.11 -21.26 35.72
N ASN A 295 -22.07 -21.93 35.08
CA ASN A 295 -22.75 -21.41 33.89
C ASN A 295 -23.46 -20.07 34.13
N VAL A 296 -24.14 -19.93 35.27
CA VAL A 296 -24.85 -18.69 35.63
C VAL A 296 -23.87 -17.55 35.89
N GLU A 297 -22.81 -17.80 36.65
CA GLU A 297 -21.82 -16.76 36.96
C GLU A 297 -21.01 -16.40 35.71
N PHE A 298 -20.70 -17.36 34.84
CA PHE A 298 -20.05 -17.11 33.55
C PHE A 298 -20.87 -16.18 32.65
N ALA A 299 -22.17 -16.47 32.47
CA ALA A 299 -23.04 -15.60 31.69
C ALA A 299 -23.07 -14.16 32.24
N LYS A 300 -23.10 -13.99 33.57
CA LYS A 300 -23.05 -12.67 34.21
C LYS A 300 -21.71 -11.97 33.97
N SER A 301 -20.60 -12.67 34.15
CA SER A 301 -19.26 -12.09 33.94
C SER A 301 -19.03 -11.73 32.47
N MET A 302 -19.51 -12.53 31.52
CA MET A 302 -19.46 -12.19 30.09
C MET A 302 -20.25 -10.93 29.76
N VAL A 303 -21.44 -10.75 30.35
CA VAL A 303 -22.24 -9.53 30.16
C VAL A 303 -21.53 -8.31 30.77
N LYS A 304 -20.92 -8.44 31.95
CA LYS A 304 -20.12 -7.34 32.54
C LYS A 304 -18.92 -7.00 31.66
N MET A 305 -18.13 -8.00 31.29
CA MET A 305 -16.94 -7.85 30.48
C MET A 305 -17.28 -7.19 29.13
N SER A 306 -18.34 -7.64 28.47
CA SER A 306 -18.75 -7.12 27.16
C SER A 306 -19.28 -5.68 27.22
N ASN A 307 -19.34 -5.05 28.39
CA ASN A 307 -19.75 -3.66 28.60
C ASN A 307 -18.64 -2.78 29.20
N ILE A 308 -17.39 -3.26 29.18
CA ILE A 308 -16.22 -2.50 29.58
C ILE A 308 -15.98 -1.37 28.57
N GLU A 309 -15.86 -0.14 29.08
CA GLU A 309 -15.35 1.04 28.35
C GLU A 309 -16.00 1.27 26.98
N LEU A 310 -17.33 1.07 26.90
CA LEU A 310 -18.11 1.25 25.68
C LEU A 310 -17.96 2.65 25.10
N LYS A 311 -17.67 2.74 23.80
CA LYS A 311 -17.54 4.02 23.09
C LYS A 311 -18.91 4.69 22.92
N THR A 312 -18.97 6.01 23.13
CA THR A 312 -20.20 6.82 22.93
C THR A 312 -19.95 7.98 21.96
N GLY A 313 -21.00 8.44 21.27
CA GLY A 313 -21.15 9.77 20.65
C GLY A 313 -20.16 10.19 19.55
N THR A 314 -18.86 10.26 19.86
CA THR A 314 -17.78 10.87 19.08
C THR A 314 -16.65 9.91 18.70
N ASP A 315 -16.46 8.83 19.45
CA ASP A 315 -15.27 7.97 19.30
C ASP A 315 -15.50 6.72 18.44
N ALA A 316 -16.72 6.55 17.89
CA ALA A 316 -17.10 5.29 17.26
C ALA A 316 -18.24 5.40 16.24
N HIS A 317 -18.16 4.57 15.20
CA HIS A 317 -19.13 4.42 14.12
C HIS A 317 -19.65 2.98 14.06
N THR A 318 -20.85 2.78 13.53
CA THR A 318 -21.39 1.43 13.25
C THR A 318 -20.75 0.75 12.03
N ASN A 319 -19.91 1.46 11.26
CA ASN A 319 -19.44 0.99 9.96
C ASN A 319 -17.99 1.35 9.59
N TRP A 320 -17.12 1.67 10.57
CA TRP A 320 -15.78 2.17 10.26
C TRP A 320 -14.84 1.10 9.65
N TYR A 321 -14.95 -0.17 10.07
CA TYR A 321 -14.10 -1.27 9.59
C TYR A 321 -14.19 -1.48 8.05
N MET A 322 -15.30 -1.10 7.43
CA MET A 322 -15.49 -1.13 5.97
C MET A 322 -14.56 -0.18 5.19
N SER A 323 -14.19 0.97 5.77
CA SER A 323 -13.39 1.99 5.06
C SER A 323 -11.92 1.57 4.90
N LYS A 324 -11.39 0.73 5.80
CA LYS A 324 -9.98 0.32 5.80
C LYS A 324 -9.67 -0.95 5.02
N MET A 325 -10.69 -1.74 4.65
CA MET A 325 -10.49 -2.98 3.89
C MET A 325 -10.73 -2.85 2.39
N GLY A 326 -11.14 -1.69 1.86
CA GLY A 326 -11.52 -1.62 0.44
C GLY A 326 -12.57 -2.69 0.10
N LEU A 327 -13.50 -2.95 1.02
CA LEU A 327 -14.58 -3.92 0.84
C LEU A 327 -15.60 -3.33 -0.13
N VAL A 328 -15.28 -3.47 -1.42
CA VAL A 328 -16.26 -3.96 -2.37
C VAL A 328 -16.99 -5.13 -1.67
N PRO A 329 -18.33 -5.20 -1.72
CA PRO A 329 -19.07 -6.31 -1.12
C PRO A 329 -18.34 -7.61 -1.42
N ARG A 330 -18.21 -8.54 -0.45
CA ARG A 330 -17.75 -9.92 -0.73
C ARG A 330 -18.73 -10.51 -1.75
N THR A 331 -18.49 -10.21 -3.02
CA THR A 331 -18.84 -11.05 -4.13
C THR A 331 -18.23 -12.38 -3.76
N LYS A 332 -19.04 -13.46 -3.81
CA LYS A 332 -18.58 -14.84 -3.82
C LYS A 332 -17.13 -14.91 -4.33
N GLU A 333 -16.22 -15.54 -3.58
CA GLU A 333 -14.81 -15.70 -4.00
C GLU A 333 -14.77 -15.93 -5.51
N PRO A 334 -14.17 -15.03 -6.30
CA PRO A 334 -14.31 -15.09 -7.74
C PRO A 334 -13.68 -16.39 -8.21
N HIS A 335 -14.52 -17.25 -8.78
CA HIS A 335 -14.08 -18.50 -9.37
C HIS A 335 -13.55 -18.20 -10.78
N ALA A 336 -12.24 -18.37 -10.98
CA ALA A 336 -11.58 -18.29 -12.27
C ALA A 336 -11.37 -19.68 -12.87
N LEU A 337 -11.89 -19.87 -14.08
CA LEU A 337 -11.65 -21.07 -14.89
C LEU A 337 -10.50 -20.78 -15.87
N LEU A 338 -9.38 -21.49 -15.74
CA LEU A 338 -8.19 -21.30 -16.57
C LEU A 338 -8.02 -22.45 -17.57
N ILE A 339 -7.91 -22.14 -18.85
CA ILE A 339 -7.71 -23.13 -19.92
C ILE A 339 -6.56 -22.72 -20.88
N PRO A 340 -5.36 -23.32 -20.71
CA PRO A 340 -4.24 -23.11 -21.63
C PRO A 340 -4.41 -23.90 -22.94
N PHE A 341 -3.70 -23.50 -23.99
CA PHE A 341 -3.48 -24.37 -25.14
C PHE A 341 -2.67 -25.61 -24.72
N PRO A 342 -2.96 -26.83 -25.22
CA PRO A 342 -2.43 -28.10 -24.69
C PRO A 342 -0.96 -28.39 -25.06
N THR A 343 -0.06 -27.43 -24.86
CA THR A 343 1.39 -27.59 -24.99
C THR A 343 2.09 -27.04 -23.76
N GLN A 344 3.25 -27.60 -23.39
CA GLN A 344 3.95 -27.22 -22.15
C GLN A 344 4.30 -25.72 -22.10
N GLY A 345 4.68 -25.13 -23.24
CA GLY A 345 5.01 -23.71 -23.32
C GLY A 345 3.84 -22.77 -23.03
N HIS A 346 2.60 -23.24 -23.11
CA HIS A 346 1.40 -22.49 -22.74
C HIS A 346 0.89 -22.86 -21.34
N ILE A 347 0.93 -24.14 -20.98
CA ILE A 347 0.49 -24.65 -19.67
C ILE A 347 1.29 -24.01 -18.51
N ASN A 348 2.61 -23.89 -18.65
CA ASN A 348 3.46 -23.36 -17.56
C ASN A 348 3.17 -21.89 -17.23
N PRO A 349 3.17 -20.94 -18.19
CA PRO A 349 2.76 -19.56 -17.94
C PRO A 349 1.35 -19.45 -17.34
N PHE A 350 0.39 -20.22 -17.86
CA PHE A 350 -0.97 -20.26 -17.33
C PHE A 350 -1.03 -20.75 -15.89
N LEU A 351 -0.24 -21.77 -15.53
CA LEU A 351 -0.19 -22.28 -14.17
C LEU A 351 0.39 -21.24 -13.21
N LYS A 352 1.37 -20.45 -13.65
CA LYS A 352 1.92 -19.34 -12.85
C LYS A 352 0.89 -18.24 -12.65
N LEU A 353 0.17 -17.86 -13.72
CA LEU A 353 -0.94 -16.93 -13.62
C LEU A 353 -2.02 -17.44 -12.65
N ALA A 354 -2.35 -18.73 -12.73
CA ALA A 354 -3.29 -19.38 -11.81
C ALA A 354 -2.86 -19.28 -10.34
N LYS A 355 -1.57 -19.54 -10.06
CA LYS A 355 -1.00 -19.39 -8.70
C LYS A 355 -1.05 -17.95 -8.21
N LEU A 356 -0.73 -16.99 -9.08
CA LEU A 356 -0.83 -15.56 -8.75
C LEU A 356 -2.27 -15.17 -8.43
N LEU A 357 -3.25 -15.58 -9.24
CA LEU A 357 -4.67 -15.32 -8.98
C LEU A 357 -5.13 -15.97 -7.67
N HIS A 358 -4.71 -17.21 -7.40
CA HIS A 358 -5.01 -17.89 -6.13
C HIS A 358 -4.45 -17.13 -4.93
N SER A 359 -3.20 -16.65 -4.99
CA SER A 359 -2.58 -15.81 -3.94
C SER A 359 -3.32 -14.47 -3.73
N LYS A 360 -4.16 -14.05 -4.69
CA LYS A 360 -5.02 -12.87 -4.62
C LYS A 360 -6.47 -13.21 -4.24
N GLY A 361 -6.74 -14.43 -3.80
CA GLY A 361 -8.04 -14.86 -3.25
C GLY A 361 -9.03 -15.42 -4.28
N PHE A 362 -8.59 -15.81 -5.48
CA PHE A 362 -9.45 -16.49 -6.44
C PHE A 362 -9.60 -17.98 -6.13
N HIS A 363 -10.82 -18.51 -6.30
CA HIS A 363 -11.00 -19.96 -6.42
C HIS A 363 -10.60 -20.39 -7.84
N ILE A 364 -9.66 -21.30 -7.97
CA ILE A 364 -9.07 -21.70 -9.24
C ILE A 364 -9.56 -23.08 -9.65
N THR A 365 -10.07 -23.17 -10.88
CA THR A 365 -10.15 -24.44 -11.62
C THR A 365 -9.26 -24.37 -12.85
N PHE A 366 -8.23 -25.21 -12.87
CA PHE A 366 -7.29 -25.33 -13.97
C PHE A 366 -7.67 -26.51 -14.87
N VAL A 367 -7.98 -26.23 -16.13
CA VAL A 367 -8.51 -27.21 -17.08
C VAL A 367 -7.40 -27.74 -17.98
N ASN A 368 -7.18 -29.05 -17.94
CA ASN A 368 -6.30 -29.74 -18.88
C ASN A 368 -7.12 -30.46 -19.97
N THR A 369 -6.53 -30.73 -21.12
CA THR A 369 -7.04 -31.80 -21.99
C THR A 369 -6.85 -33.15 -21.32
N GLU A 370 -7.75 -34.11 -21.52
CA GLU A 370 -7.63 -35.47 -20.97
C GLU A 370 -6.26 -36.10 -21.27
N PHE A 371 -5.75 -35.95 -22.50
CA PHE A 371 -4.43 -36.42 -22.91
C PHE A 371 -3.30 -35.86 -22.00
N ASN A 372 -3.19 -34.53 -21.88
CA ASN A 372 -2.18 -33.90 -21.03
C ASN A 372 -2.38 -34.17 -19.53
N HIS A 373 -3.62 -34.31 -19.07
CA HIS A 373 -3.90 -34.68 -17.67
C HIS A 373 -3.29 -36.05 -17.35
N GLN A 374 -3.48 -37.03 -18.24
CA GLN A 374 -2.85 -38.35 -18.11
C GLN A 374 -1.32 -38.29 -18.21
N ARG A 375 -0.77 -37.40 -19.06
CA ARG A 375 0.68 -37.19 -19.15
C ARG A 375 1.28 -36.65 -17.85
N VAL A 376 0.62 -35.71 -17.17
CA VAL A 376 1.07 -35.21 -15.86
C VAL A 376 1.04 -36.31 -14.81
N LEU A 377 0.01 -37.15 -14.80
CA LEU A 377 -0.07 -38.30 -13.88
C LEU A 377 1.04 -39.33 -14.15
N LYS A 378 1.37 -39.58 -15.43
CA LYS A 378 2.48 -40.47 -15.82
C LYS A 378 3.84 -39.92 -15.38
N SER A 379 4.07 -38.61 -15.52
CA SER A 379 5.37 -37.98 -15.25
C SER A 379 5.65 -37.76 -13.77
N ARG A 380 4.63 -37.38 -12.99
CA ARG A 380 4.76 -36.99 -11.57
C ARG A 380 4.07 -37.92 -10.58
N GLY A 381 3.33 -38.92 -11.05
CA GLY A 381 2.60 -39.89 -10.23
C GLY A 381 1.14 -39.51 -9.92
N PRO A 382 0.38 -40.40 -9.26
CA PRO A 382 -1.08 -40.27 -9.12
C PRO A 382 -1.54 -39.08 -8.27
N ASN A 383 -0.68 -38.55 -7.40
CA ASN A 383 -1.00 -37.39 -6.56
C ASN A 383 -0.64 -36.05 -7.20
N ALA A 384 -0.09 -36.02 -8.43
CA ALA A 384 0.43 -34.80 -9.05
C ALA A 384 -0.63 -33.72 -9.29
N LEU A 385 -1.89 -34.14 -9.42
CA LEU A 385 -3.06 -33.28 -9.67
C LEU A 385 -4.00 -33.26 -8.46
N LYS A 386 -3.52 -33.73 -7.30
CA LYS A 386 -4.19 -33.54 -6.01
C LYS A 386 -4.04 -32.06 -5.67
N GLY A 387 -5.09 -31.29 -5.96
CA GLY A 387 -5.15 -29.85 -5.73
C GLY A 387 -4.94 -29.46 -4.26
N ILE A 388 -4.92 -28.16 -4.01
CA ILE A 388 -4.91 -27.58 -2.66
C ILE A 388 -6.26 -26.89 -2.40
N PRO A 389 -6.60 -26.50 -1.16
CA PRO A 389 -7.82 -25.74 -0.91
C PRO A 389 -7.96 -24.56 -1.89
N ASN A 390 -9.13 -24.45 -2.51
CA ASN A 390 -9.46 -23.44 -3.53
C ASN A 390 -8.64 -23.51 -4.83
N PHE A 391 -7.92 -24.60 -5.10
CA PHE A 391 -7.21 -24.83 -6.37
C PHE A 391 -7.40 -26.28 -6.84
N HIS A 392 -8.15 -26.48 -7.93
CA HIS A 392 -8.52 -27.80 -8.43
C HIS A 392 -8.16 -27.97 -9.91
N PHE A 393 -7.95 -29.23 -10.33
CA PHE A 393 -7.71 -29.61 -11.71
C PHE A 393 -8.93 -30.32 -12.29
N GLU A 394 -9.36 -29.94 -13.48
CA GLU A 394 -10.45 -30.58 -14.23
C GLU A 394 -9.97 -30.91 -15.66
N THR A 395 -10.78 -31.69 -16.39
CA THR A 395 -10.43 -32.10 -17.76
C THR A 395 -11.55 -31.93 -18.77
N ILE A 396 -11.16 -31.71 -20.02
CA ILE A 396 -12.04 -31.85 -21.19
C ILE A 396 -11.38 -32.72 -22.28
N PRO A 397 -12.16 -33.45 -23.10
CA PRO A 397 -11.62 -34.15 -24.26
C PRO A 397 -11.16 -33.16 -25.33
N ASP A 398 -10.04 -33.47 -25.99
CA ASP A 398 -9.50 -32.68 -27.11
C ASP A 398 -10.01 -33.16 -28.48
N GLY A 399 -10.70 -34.31 -28.54
CA GLY A 399 -11.26 -34.88 -29.76
C GLY A 399 -10.26 -35.65 -30.64
N LEU A 400 -9.01 -35.82 -30.20
CA LEU A 400 -7.97 -36.55 -30.94
C LEU A 400 -7.81 -37.99 -30.41
N PRO A 401 -7.34 -38.94 -31.25
CA PRO A 401 -7.03 -40.28 -30.80
C PRO A 401 -5.85 -40.28 -29.81
N LEU A 402 -5.84 -41.26 -28.90
CA LEU A 402 -4.71 -41.49 -28.00
C LEU A 402 -3.46 -41.83 -28.82
N THR A 403 -2.47 -40.95 -28.74
CA THR A 403 -1.15 -41.09 -29.39
C THR A 403 -0.05 -41.32 -28.35
N ASN A 404 1.21 -41.37 -28.77
CA ASN A 404 2.33 -41.58 -27.86
C ASN A 404 2.38 -40.49 -26.76
N MET A 405 2.14 -40.88 -25.50
CA MET A 405 2.16 -39.99 -24.34
C MET A 405 3.55 -39.40 -24.02
N ASP A 406 4.61 -39.91 -24.65
CA ASP A 406 5.97 -39.37 -24.54
C ASP A 406 6.29 -38.35 -25.65
N ALA A 407 5.31 -37.89 -26.42
CA ALA A 407 5.46 -36.87 -27.45
C ALA A 407 4.33 -35.83 -27.39
N THR A 408 4.57 -34.64 -27.91
CA THR A 408 3.52 -33.63 -28.09
C THR A 408 2.65 -34.01 -29.30
N GLN A 409 1.32 -33.85 -29.19
CA GLN A 409 0.41 -34.09 -30.32
C GLN A 409 0.68 -33.11 -31.47
N SER A 410 0.33 -33.51 -32.70
CA SER A 410 0.48 -32.68 -33.90
C SER A 410 -0.23 -31.33 -33.73
N ILE A 411 0.52 -30.23 -33.89
CA ILE A 411 0.00 -28.86 -33.69
C ILE A 411 -1.15 -28.54 -34.67
N PRO A 412 -1.05 -28.81 -36.00
CA PRO A 412 -2.19 -28.65 -36.91
C PRO A 412 -3.44 -29.41 -36.47
N ALA A 413 -3.28 -30.67 -36.01
CA ALA A 413 -4.40 -31.49 -35.57
C ALA A 413 -5.04 -30.95 -34.28
N LEU A 414 -4.22 -30.43 -33.34
CA LEU A 414 -4.70 -29.77 -32.14
C LEU A 414 -5.48 -28.48 -32.45
N CYS A 415 -4.95 -27.63 -33.34
CA CYS A 415 -5.64 -26.41 -33.77
C CYS A 415 -7.01 -26.72 -34.39
N ASP A 416 -7.08 -27.69 -35.31
CA ASP A 416 -8.35 -28.07 -35.95
C ASP A 416 -9.33 -28.74 -34.96
N SER A 417 -8.83 -29.64 -34.11
CA SER A 417 -9.68 -30.38 -33.18
C SER A 417 -10.21 -29.49 -32.05
N THR A 418 -9.38 -28.62 -31.46
CA THR A 418 -9.83 -27.70 -30.40
C THR A 418 -10.89 -26.73 -30.92
N ARG A 419 -10.72 -26.22 -32.15
CA ARG A 419 -11.70 -25.39 -32.86
C ARG A 419 -13.05 -26.08 -33.04
N LYS A 420 -13.06 -27.37 -33.40
CA LYS A 420 -14.29 -28.11 -33.75
C LYS A 420 -14.97 -28.78 -32.55
N ASN A 421 -14.19 -29.28 -31.60
CA ASN A 421 -14.66 -30.30 -30.65
C ASN A 421 -14.72 -29.82 -29.19
N CYS A 422 -13.98 -28.78 -28.78
CA CYS A 422 -13.87 -28.41 -27.36
C CYS A 422 -15.01 -27.53 -26.81
N LEU A 423 -15.81 -26.87 -27.66
CA LEU A 423 -16.88 -25.97 -27.21
C LEU A 423 -17.91 -26.68 -26.33
N ILE A 424 -18.50 -27.78 -26.82
CA ILE A 424 -19.57 -28.50 -26.13
C ILE A 424 -19.07 -29.08 -24.78
N PRO A 425 -17.93 -29.80 -24.73
CA PRO A 425 -17.39 -30.29 -23.47
C PRO A 425 -17.07 -29.18 -22.46
N PHE A 426 -16.58 -28.03 -22.91
CA PHE A 426 -16.28 -26.90 -22.03
C PHE A 426 -17.55 -26.27 -21.44
N CYS A 427 -18.61 -26.11 -22.25
CA CYS A 427 -19.93 -25.67 -21.75
C CYS A 427 -20.52 -26.66 -20.74
N ASN A 428 -20.33 -27.97 -20.95
CA ASN A 428 -20.75 -29.00 -20.01
C ASN A 428 -19.98 -28.91 -18.69
N LEU A 429 -18.68 -28.62 -18.73
CA LEU A 429 -17.85 -28.43 -17.54
C LEU A 429 -18.32 -27.21 -16.73
N ILE A 430 -18.55 -26.05 -17.37
CA ILE A 430 -19.09 -24.86 -16.68
C ILE A 430 -20.43 -25.19 -16.03
N SER A 431 -21.31 -25.91 -16.73
CA SER A 431 -22.61 -26.35 -16.20
C SER A 431 -22.46 -27.30 -15.02
N LYS A 432 -21.50 -28.24 -15.07
CA LYS A 432 -21.17 -29.13 -13.95
C LYS A 432 -20.74 -28.31 -12.73
N LEU A 433 -19.75 -27.43 -12.90
CA LEU A 433 -19.20 -26.62 -11.81
C LEU A 433 -20.24 -25.69 -11.18
N ASN A 434 -21.19 -25.18 -11.95
CA ASN A 434 -22.25 -24.31 -11.44
C ASN A 434 -23.41 -25.05 -10.74
N ASN A 435 -23.61 -26.34 -11.05
CA ASN A 435 -24.76 -27.13 -10.56
C ASN A 435 -24.39 -28.22 -9.54
N ASP A 436 -23.11 -28.46 -9.30
CA ASP A 436 -22.67 -29.51 -8.39
C ASP A 436 -22.97 -29.15 -6.93
N SER A 437 -24.11 -29.65 -6.45
CA SER A 437 -24.61 -29.47 -5.08
C SER A 437 -23.90 -30.37 -4.06
N GLN A 438 -23.02 -31.29 -4.49
CA GLN A 438 -22.21 -32.11 -3.60
C GLN A 438 -20.86 -31.47 -3.25
N ALA A 439 -20.36 -30.51 -4.05
CA ALA A 439 -19.19 -29.71 -3.73
C ALA A 439 -19.58 -28.51 -2.86
N SER A 440 -19.89 -28.74 -1.58
CA SER A 440 -20.42 -27.71 -0.66
C SER A 440 -19.47 -26.53 -0.34
N TYR A 441 -18.36 -26.37 -1.08
CA TYR A 441 -17.29 -25.41 -0.82
C TYR A 441 -16.82 -24.61 -2.05
N ALA A 442 -17.30 -24.89 -3.28
CA ALA A 442 -16.83 -24.19 -4.48
C ALA A 442 -17.83 -23.12 -4.95
N PRO A 443 -17.41 -21.85 -5.16
CA PRO A 443 -18.26 -20.81 -5.75
C PRO A 443 -18.58 -21.08 -7.23
N PRO A 444 -19.70 -20.56 -7.78
CA PRO A 444 -19.98 -20.67 -9.21
C PRO A 444 -18.95 -19.90 -10.04
N VAL A 445 -18.71 -20.37 -11.28
CA VAL A 445 -17.76 -19.77 -12.21
C VAL A 445 -18.11 -18.31 -12.46
N SER A 446 -17.15 -17.41 -12.22
CA SER A 446 -17.33 -15.96 -12.31
C SER A 446 -16.60 -15.33 -13.50
N CYS A 447 -15.51 -15.95 -13.96
CA CYS A 447 -14.72 -15.47 -15.08
C CYS A 447 -13.93 -16.62 -15.73
N ILE A 448 -13.57 -16.45 -17.00
CA ILE A 448 -12.78 -17.40 -17.78
C ILE A 448 -11.47 -16.70 -18.17
N PHE A 449 -10.34 -17.35 -17.89
CA PHE A 449 -9.05 -17.00 -18.48
C PHE A 449 -8.70 -18.07 -19.49
N SER A 450 -8.63 -17.69 -20.75
CA SER A 450 -8.33 -18.64 -21.83
C SER A 450 -7.14 -18.20 -22.66
N ASP A 451 -6.45 -19.18 -23.22
CA ASP A 451 -5.34 -18.92 -24.13
C ASP A 451 -5.81 -18.13 -25.34
N GLY A 452 -4.97 -17.21 -25.82
CA GLY A 452 -5.28 -16.36 -26.98
C GLY A 452 -5.66 -17.14 -28.25
N ILE A 453 -5.22 -18.41 -28.35
CA ILE A 453 -5.53 -19.33 -29.46
C ILE A 453 -6.61 -20.36 -29.13
N MET A 454 -7.41 -20.15 -28.07
CA MET A 454 -8.51 -21.03 -27.67
C MET A 454 -9.87 -20.32 -27.81
N SER A 455 -10.13 -19.62 -28.92
CA SER A 455 -11.26 -18.70 -29.11
C SER A 455 -12.66 -19.31 -28.94
N PHE A 456 -12.81 -20.65 -28.98
CA PHE A 456 -14.10 -21.29 -28.68
C PHE A 456 -14.62 -20.93 -27.28
N THR A 457 -13.74 -20.58 -26.34
CA THR A 457 -14.10 -20.13 -24.99
C THR A 457 -14.87 -18.81 -25.00
N ILE A 458 -14.71 -17.97 -26.02
CA ILE A 458 -15.47 -16.71 -26.19
C ILE A 458 -16.93 -17.03 -26.51
N LYS A 459 -17.18 -18.03 -27.36
CA LYS A 459 -18.53 -18.51 -27.66
C LYS A 459 -19.18 -19.10 -26.40
N ALA A 460 -18.43 -19.88 -25.63
CA ALA A 460 -18.90 -20.39 -24.33
C ALA A 460 -19.20 -19.24 -23.36
N SER A 461 -18.30 -18.26 -23.22
CA SER A 461 -18.48 -17.15 -22.27
C SER A 461 -19.71 -16.30 -22.60
N GLN A 462 -19.99 -16.07 -23.89
CA GLN A 462 -21.21 -15.41 -24.34
C GLN A 462 -22.47 -16.20 -23.98
N GLN A 463 -22.45 -17.53 -24.13
CA GLN A 463 -23.58 -18.40 -23.77
C GLN A 463 -23.90 -18.35 -22.27
N PHE A 464 -22.89 -18.23 -21.40
CA PHE A 464 -23.06 -18.20 -19.94
C PHE A 464 -23.06 -16.78 -19.33
N GLY A 465 -22.88 -15.73 -20.14
CA GLY A 465 -22.79 -14.34 -19.67
C GLY A 465 -21.56 -14.05 -18.81
N LEU A 466 -20.45 -14.76 -19.05
CA LEU A 466 -19.22 -14.65 -18.26
C LEU A 466 -18.18 -13.77 -18.98
N PRO A 467 -17.39 -12.96 -18.25
CA PRO A 467 -16.24 -12.27 -18.83
C PRO A 467 -15.16 -13.29 -19.21
N ASN A 468 -14.62 -13.14 -20.43
CA ASN A 468 -13.50 -13.94 -20.92
C ASN A 468 -12.28 -13.05 -21.16
N ILE A 469 -11.21 -13.35 -20.42
CA ILE A 469 -9.93 -12.67 -20.49
C ILE A 469 -8.98 -13.56 -21.29
N LEU A 470 -8.46 -13.05 -22.39
CA LEU A 470 -7.46 -13.75 -23.18
C LEU A 470 -6.08 -13.49 -22.62
N PHE A 471 -5.36 -14.54 -22.25
CA PHE A 471 -3.93 -14.45 -21.94
C PHE A 471 -3.14 -14.97 -23.14
N TRP A 472 -2.44 -14.05 -23.81
CA TRP A 472 -1.58 -14.37 -24.94
C TRP A 472 -0.20 -14.71 -24.41
N THR A 473 0.23 -15.96 -24.53
CA THR A 473 1.55 -16.42 -24.05
C THR A 473 2.73 -15.90 -24.87
N HIS A 474 2.45 -15.16 -25.94
CA HIS A 474 3.40 -14.55 -26.86
C HIS A 474 3.79 -13.14 -26.38
N SER A 475 4.93 -12.64 -26.85
CA SER A 475 5.31 -11.22 -26.71
C SER A 475 4.32 -10.27 -27.42
N ALA A 476 4.35 -8.98 -27.09
CA ALA A 476 3.47 -8.00 -27.75
C ALA A 476 3.78 -7.89 -29.25
N CYS A 477 5.05 -7.94 -29.64
CA CYS A 477 5.46 -7.97 -31.05
C CYS A 477 5.00 -9.26 -31.76
N GLY A 478 5.06 -10.42 -31.08
CA GLY A 478 4.50 -11.67 -31.57
C GLY A 478 2.99 -11.56 -31.82
N PHE A 479 2.23 -11.03 -30.85
CA PHE A 479 0.79 -10.81 -31.01
C PHE A 479 0.45 -9.82 -32.13
N MET A 480 1.20 -8.72 -32.24
CA MET A 480 1.05 -7.75 -33.33
C MET A 480 1.26 -8.42 -34.69
N SER A 481 2.26 -9.30 -34.84
CA SER A 481 2.50 -10.00 -36.12
C SER A 481 1.29 -10.84 -36.56
N PHE A 482 0.69 -11.59 -35.64
CA PHE A 482 -0.53 -12.36 -35.91
C PHE A 482 -1.72 -11.44 -36.23
N LYS A 483 -1.81 -10.29 -35.57
CA LYS A 483 -2.85 -9.30 -35.84
C LYS A 483 -2.83 -8.79 -37.29
N GLN A 484 -1.64 -8.74 -37.90
CA GLN A 484 -1.46 -8.26 -39.27
C GLN A 484 -1.65 -9.34 -40.35
N CYS A 485 -1.98 -10.58 -39.98
CA CYS A 485 -2.20 -11.70 -40.92
C CYS A 485 -3.12 -11.32 -42.10
N LYS A 486 -4.28 -10.71 -41.81
CA LYS A 486 -5.24 -10.28 -42.84
C LYS A 486 -4.68 -9.20 -43.77
N ASN A 487 -3.93 -8.25 -43.23
CA ASN A 487 -3.27 -7.21 -44.03
C ASN A 487 -2.18 -7.79 -44.95
N LEU A 488 -1.48 -8.84 -44.51
CA LEU A 488 -0.51 -9.57 -45.35
C LEU A 488 -1.23 -10.29 -46.51
N MET A 489 -2.40 -10.89 -46.25
CA MET A 489 -3.22 -11.53 -47.27
C MET A 489 -3.79 -10.54 -48.28
N GLU A 490 -4.36 -9.42 -47.81
CA GLU A 490 -4.91 -8.35 -48.67
C GLU A 490 -3.85 -7.72 -49.58
N ARG A 491 -2.60 -7.69 -49.13
CA ARG A 491 -1.44 -7.22 -49.90
C ARG A 491 -0.83 -8.29 -50.80
N GLY A 492 -1.34 -9.52 -50.78
CA GLY A 492 -0.88 -10.63 -51.61
C GLY A 492 0.53 -11.13 -51.28
N LEU A 493 0.98 -10.92 -50.03
CA LEU A 493 2.27 -11.40 -49.53
C LEU A 493 2.18 -12.85 -49.01
N ILE A 494 1.00 -13.26 -48.54
CA ILE A 494 0.71 -14.61 -48.06
C ILE A 494 -0.67 -15.07 -48.57
N PRO A 495 -0.90 -16.38 -48.78
CA PRO A 495 0.11 -17.46 -48.87
C PRO A 495 1.09 -17.22 -50.03
N LEU A 496 2.23 -17.91 -50.02
CA LEU A 496 3.24 -17.81 -51.07
C LEU A 496 2.69 -18.40 -52.38
N LYS A 497 2.96 -17.74 -53.51
CA LYS A 497 2.46 -18.17 -54.82
C LYS A 497 3.14 -19.44 -55.35
N ASP A 498 4.40 -19.65 -55.00
CA ASP A 498 5.24 -20.74 -55.49
C ASP A 498 6.35 -21.05 -54.48
N ALA A 499 6.78 -22.31 -54.38
CA ALA A 499 7.84 -22.75 -53.45
C ALA A 499 9.20 -22.06 -53.70
N ASN A 500 9.46 -21.60 -54.92
CA ASN A 500 10.67 -20.82 -55.26
C ASN A 500 10.77 -19.53 -54.44
N TYR A 501 9.66 -19.01 -53.90
CA TYR A 501 9.63 -17.82 -53.03
C TYR A 501 10.41 -18.02 -51.72
N LEU A 502 10.65 -19.28 -51.33
CA LEU A 502 11.48 -19.61 -50.16
C LEU A 502 12.98 -19.40 -50.42
N THR A 503 13.42 -19.37 -51.69
CA THR A 503 14.86 -19.36 -52.05
C THR A 503 15.26 -18.22 -52.99
N ASN A 504 14.31 -17.52 -53.62
CA ASN A 504 14.57 -16.47 -54.61
C ASN A 504 14.72 -15.05 -54.04
N GLY A 505 14.85 -14.91 -52.72
CA GLY A 505 14.96 -13.62 -52.03
C GLY A 505 13.63 -12.92 -51.73
N HIS A 506 12.48 -13.51 -52.06
CA HIS A 506 11.17 -12.90 -51.75
C HIS A 506 10.94 -12.71 -50.25
N LEU A 507 11.44 -13.63 -49.41
CA LEU A 507 11.37 -13.50 -47.96
C LEU A 507 12.13 -12.27 -47.42
N ASP A 508 13.05 -11.69 -48.20
CA ASP A 508 13.80 -10.50 -47.80
C ASP A 508 13.03 -9.18 -48.07
N THR A 509 11.76 -9.29 -48.50
CA THR A 509 10.86 -8.15 -48.68
C THR A 509 10.66 -7.40 -47.36
N VAL A 510 11.00 -6.11 -47.35
CA VAL A 510 10.85 -5.23 -46.18
C VAL A 510 9.38 -4.90 -45.93
N ILE A 511 8.98 -4.96 -44.66
CA ILE A 511 7.65 -4.64 -44.16
C ILE A 511 7.78 -3.46 -43.20
N ASP A 512 7.47 -2.26 -43.67
CA ASP A 512 7.63 -0.99 -42.95
C ASP A 512 6.31 -0.38 -42.46
N TRP A 513 5.19 -1.05 -42.75
CA TRP A 513 3.85 -0.54 -42.52
C TRP A 513 3.16 -1.13 -41.28
N ILE A 514 3.80 -2.08 -40.58
CA ILE A 514 3.24 -2.65 -39.34
C ILE A 514 3.46 -1.65 -38.18
N PRO A 515 2.39 -1.15 -37.53
CA PRO A 515 2.53 -0.17 -36.45
C PRO A 515 3.39 -0.68 -35.28
N GLY A 516 4.33 0.15 -34.82
CA GLY A 516 5.21 -0.17 -33.71
C GLY A 516 6.36 -1.14 -34.04
N MET A 517 6.43 -1.66 -35.27
CA MET A 517 7.48 -2.57 -35.72
C MET A 517 8.27 -1.94 -36.86
N LYS A 518 9.61 -1.86 -36.73
CA LYS A 518 10.50 -1.19 -37.70
C LYS A 518 11.51 -2.19 -38.26
N ASN A 519 11.90 -2.02 -39.52
CA ASN A 519 12.99 -2.77 -40.17
C ASN A 519 12.82 -4.31 -40.17
N ILE A 520 11.59 -4.79 -40.30
CA ILE A 520 11.27 -6.23 -40.36
C ILE A 520 11.11 -6.68 -41.82
N THR A 521 11.40 -7.94 -42.10
CA THR A 521 11.23 -8.58 -43.41
C THR A 521 10.17 -9.68 -43.34
N LEU A 522 9.69 -10.15 -44.50
CA LEU A 522 8.77 -11.29 -44.58
C LEU A 522 9.38 -12.58 -43.96
N ARG A 523 10.71 -12.72 -43.99
CA ARG A 523 11.46 -13.79 -43.33
C ARG A 523 11.29 -13.77 -41.82
N ASP A 524 11.20 -12.59 -41.22
CA ASP A 524 11.11 -12.38 -39.78
C ASP A 524 9.71 -12.71 -39.22
N LEU A 525 8.68 -12.75 -40.08
CA LEU A 525 7.33 -13.12 -39.68
C LEU A 525 7.21 -14.63 -39.35
N PRO A 526 6.19 -15.06 -38.55
CA PRO A 526 6.04 -16.45 -38.15
C PRO A 526 6.04 -17.42 -39.34
N GLY A 527 6.74 -18.54 -39.18
CA GLY A 527 6.89 -19.56 -40.23
C GLY A 527 5.59 -20.14 -40.77
N ILE A 528 4.48 -19.99 -40.04
CA ILE A 528 3.11 -20.33 -40.46
C ILE A 528 2.67 -19.62 -41.76
N TYR A 529 3.29 -18.48 -42.08
CA TYR A 529 3.02 -17.72 -43.29
C TYR A 529 3.79 -18.23 -44.51
N ARG A 530 4.76 -19.13 -44.32
CA ARG A 530 5.61 -19.70 -45.37
C ARG A 530 4.94 -20.90 -46.06
N THR A 531 3.62 -20.86 -46.20
CA THR A 531 2.81 -21.91 -46.86
C THR A 531 2.45 -21.47 -48.27
N THR A 532 2.38 -22.42 -49.21
CA THR A 532 1.85 -22.20 -50.57
C THR A 532 0.38 -22.63 -50.69
N ASP A 533 -0.18 -23.25 -49.65
CA ASP A 533 -1.57 -23.72 -49.66
C ASP A 533 -2.50 -22.56 -49.23
N PRO A 534 -3.42 -22.10 -50.11
CA PRO A 534 -4.40 -21.09 -49.75
C PRO A 534 -5.48 -21.57 -48.78
N ASN A 535 -5.60 -22.88 -48.55
CA ASN A 535 -6.50 -23.46 -47.54
C ASN A 535 -5.70 -24.10 -46.39
N ASP A 536 -4.51 -23.57 -46.11
CA ASP A 536 -3.68 -24.05 -45.00
C ASP A 536 -4.44 -23.90 -43.67
N ILE A 537 -4.64 -25.04 -43.00
CA ILE A 537 -5.43 -25.14 -41.76
C ILE A 537 -4.89 -24.20 -40.67
N LEU A 538 -3.58 -24.03 -40.58
CA LEU A 538 -2.96 -23.18 -39.56
C LEU A 538 -3.14 -21.69 -39.89
N LEU A 539 -3.03 -21.31 -41.17
CA LEU A 539 -3.27 -19.95 -41.61
C LEU A 539 -4.72 -19.53 -41.35
N ASP A 540 -5.68 -20.38 -41.75
CA ASP A 540 -7.12 -20.17 -41.49
C ASP A 540 -7.42 -20.07 -40.00
N PHE A 541 -6.77 -20.93 -39.19
CA PHE A 541 -6.93 -20.93 -37.75
C PHE A 541 -6.48 -19.59 -37.13
N VAL A 542 -5.29 -19.07 -37.50
CA VAL A 542 -4.76 -17.79 -36.99
C VAL A 542 -5.69 -16.63 -37.31
N VAL A 543 -6.20 -16.57 -38.54
CA VAL A 543 -7.14 -15.51 -38.95
C VAL A 543 -8.37 -15.52 -38.06
N GLU A 544 -8.98 -16.69 -37.84
CA GLU A 544 -10.13 -16.80 -36.93
C GLU A 544 -9.79 -16.39 -35.49
N GLN A 545 -8.67 -16.88 -34.92
CA GLN A 545 -8.30 -16.57 -33.54
C GLN A 545 -8.16 -15.06 -33.31
N ILE A 546 -7.55 -14.36 -34.25
CA ILE A 546 -7.32 -12.90 -34.17
C ILE A 546 -8.59 -12.09 -34.38
N GLU A 547 -9.49 -12.52 -35.27
CA GLU A 547 -10.77 -11.85 -35.45
C GLU A 547 -11.64 -12.00 -34.19
N GLU A 548 -11.67 -13.20 -33.60
CA GLU A 548 -12.39 -13.46 -32.36
C GLU A 548 -11.79 -12.74 -31.15
N ALA A 549 -10.46 -12.51 -31.10
CA ALA A 549 -9.80 -11.84 -29.98
C ALA A 549 -10.36 -10.44 -29.67
N SER A 550 -10.88 -9.74 -30.69
CA SER A 550 -11.55 -8.44 -30.52
C SER A 550 -12.83 -8.48 -29.69
N LYS A 551 -13.45 -9.67 -29.56
CA LYS A 551 -14.68 -9.90 -28.79
C LYS A 551 -14.40 -10.26 -27.32
N ALA A 552 -13.14 -10.44 -26.94
CA ALA A 552 -12.76 -10.73 -25.57
C ALA A 552 -13.07 -9.56 -24.63
N SER A 553 -13.29 -9.85 -23.35
CA SER A 553 -13.54 -8.82 -22.34
C SER A 553 -12.30 -8.00 -22.01
N ALA A 554 -11.13 -8.63 -22.08
CA ALA A 554 -9.81 -8.03 -21.90
C ALA A 554 -8.73 -8.94 -22.53
N ILE A 555 -7.57 -8.37 -22.83
CA ILE A 555 -6.40 -9.08 -23.34
C ILE A 555 -5.22 -8.83 -22.39
N ILE A 556 -4.53 -9.88 -21.97
CA ILE A 556 -3.33 -9.83 -21.15
C ILE A 556 -2.14 -10.35 -21.95
N VAL A 557 -1.03 -9.61 -21.93
CA VAL A 557 0.24 -9.97 -22.59
C VAL A 557 1.37 -10.00 -21.55
N PRO A 558 2.23 -11.04 -21.51
CA PRO A 558 3.32 -11.21 -20.55
C PRO A 558 4.53 -10.35 -20.91
N THR A 559 4.39 -9.03 -20.79
CA THR A 559 5.42 -8.03 -21.08
C THR A 559 5.29 -6.82 -20.14
N PHE A 560 6.11 -5.79 -20.32
CA PHE A 560 6.05 -4.53 -19.59
C PHE A 560 6.41 -3.35 -20.51
N ASP A 561 5.91 -2.15 -20.19
CA ASP A 561 5.99 -0.98 -21.08
C ASP A 561 7.39 -0.67 -21.59
N ALA A 562 8.40 -0.73 -20.72
CA ALA A 562 9.75 -0.38 -21.11
C ALA A 562 10.40 -1.37 -22.11
N LEU A 563 9.89 -2.60 -22.21
CA LEU A 563 10.43 -3.62 -23.11
C LEU A 563 9.85 -3.48 -24.54
N GLU A 564 8.55 -3.22 -24.65
CA GLU A 564 7.81 -3.26 -25.93
C GLU A 564 6.96 -1.99 -26.18
N HIS A 565 7.41 -0.82 -25.69
CA HIS A 565 6.67 0.45 -25.69
C HIS A 565 5.97 0.79 -27.02
N ASP A 566 6.73 0.83 -28.13
CA ASP A 566 6.22 1.20 -29.45
C ASP A 566 5.09 0.27 -29.91
N VAL A 567 5.23 -1.04 -29.64
CA VAL A 567 4.25 -2.06 -30.04
C VAL A 567 3.03 -2.03 -29.12
N LEU A 568 3.22 -1.84 -27.81
CA LEU A 568 2.14 -1.74 -26.83
C LEU A 568 1.27 -0.50 -27.09
N ASN A 569 1.88 0.65 -27.40
CA ASN A 569 1.17 1.86 -27.82
C ASN A 569 0.34 1.61 -29.09
N ALA A 570 0.88 0.88 -30.06
CA ALA A 570 0.13 0.54 -31.26
C ALA A 570 -1.02 -0.43 -30.96
N LEU A 571 -0.78 -1.50 -30.18
CA LEU A 571 -1.80 -2.48 -29.82
C LEU A 571 -2.91 -1.88 -28.96
N SER A 572 -2.62 -0.95 -28.06
CA SER A 572 -3.63 -0.32 -27.20
C SER A 572 -4.66 0.49 -28.00
N THR A 573 -4.27 1.02 -29.17
CA THR A 573 -5.19 1.67 -30.11
C THR A 573 -6.13 0.68 -30.80
N MET A 574 -5.69 -0.58 -30.96
CA MET A 574 -6.46 -1.65 -31.60
C MET A 574 -7.31 -2.42 -30.59
N PHE A 575 -6.84 -2.51 -29.34
CA PHE A 575 -7.46 -3.24 -28.24
C PHE A 575 -7.52 -2.35 -26.99
N PRO A 576 -8.64 -1.62 -26.78
CA PRO A 576 -8.77 -0.63 -25.70
C PRO A 576 -8.67 -1.19 -24.27
N LYS A 577 -8.71 -2.52 -24.13
CA LYS A 577 -8.63 -3.26 -22.86
C LYS A 577 -7.45 -4.25 -22.89
N LEU A 578 -6.30 -3.76 -23.34
CA LEU A 578 -5.02 -4.46 -23.32
C LEU A 578 -4.31 -4.18 -21.99
N TYR A 579 -3.83 -5.24 -21.34
CA TYR A 579 -3.09 -5.17 -20.10
C TYR A 579 -1.77 -5.92 -20.24
N THR A 580 -0.74 -5.39 -19.62
CA THR A 580 0.58 -6.02 -19.52
C THR A 580 0.73 -6.66 -18.16
N ILE A 581 1.29 -7.87 -18.10
CA ILE A 581 1.69 -8.50 -16.85
C ILE A 581 3.20 -8.73 -16.90
N GLY A 582 3.91 -8.09 -15.97
CA GLY A 582 5.36 -8.23 -15.84
C GLY A 582 5.79 -9.69 -15.64
N PRO A 583 7.11 -9.97 -15.62
CA PRO A 583 7.59 -11.35 -15.61
C PRO A 583 7.00 -12.18 -14.47
N LEU A 584 6.21 -13.20 -14.83
CA LEU A 584 5.42 -13.99 -13.89
C LEU A 584 6.27 -14.67 -12.80
N GLU A 585 7.53 -14.97 -13.08
CA GLU A 585 8.48 -15.52 -12.09
C GLU A 585 8.78 -14.53 -10.97
N LEU A 586 9.07 -13.27 -11.32
CA LEU A 586 9.39 -12.23 -10.34
C LEU A 586 8.18 -11.89 -9.47
N LEU A 587 6.99 -11.84 -10.08
CA LEU A 587 5.72 -11.64 -9.35
C LEU A 587 5.42 -12.78 -8.39
N ARG A 588 5.82 -14.01 -8.72
CA ARG A 588 5.65 -15.18 -7.86
C ARG A 588 6.63 -15.16 -6.68
N ASP A 589 7.89 -14.79 -6.90
CA ASP A 589 8.89 -14.76 -5.83
C ASP A 589 8.55 -13.74 -4.72
N GLN A 590 7.69 -12.76 -5.01
CA GLN A 590 7.11 -11.85 -4.01
C GLN A 590 6.00 -12.48 -3.15
N THR A 591 5.44 -13.63 -3.55
CA THR A 591 4.38 -14.33 -2.81
C THR A 591 5.02 -15.36 -1.87
N SER A 592 4.94 -15.14 -0.56
CA SER A 592 5.66 -15.92 0.48
C SER A 592 5.09 -17.32 0.75
N GLU A 593 4.37 -17.93 -0.20
CA GLU A 593 3.64 -19.19 0.03
C GLU A 593 4.42 -20.42 -0.45
N SER A 594 5.03 -21.13 0.50
CA SER A 594 5.65 -22.45 0.30
C SER A 594 4.66 -23.55 -0.15
N THR A 595 3.35 -23.28 -0.10
CA THR A 595 2.27 -24.20 -0.45
C THR A 595 2.28 -24.61 -1.94
N PHE A 596 2.79 -23.74 -2.82
CA PHE A 596 2.75 -23.91 -4.27
C PHE A 596 3.82 -24.86 -4.84
N ASP A 597 4.77 -25.32 -4.03
CA ASP A 597 5.83 -26.25 -4.47
C ASP A 597 5.26 -27.61 -4.89
N SER A 598 4.11 -27.98 -4.34
CA SER A 598 3.37 -29.20 -4.67
C SER A 598 2.69 -29.13 -6.06
N ILE A 599 2.24 -27.94 -6.47
CA ILE A 599 1.48 -27.70 -7.70
C ILE A 599 2.43 -27.45 -8.88
N LYS A 600 2.67 -28.46 -9.71
CA LYS A 600 3.44 -28.33 -10.97
C LYS A 600 2.79 -29.19 -12.06
N CYS A 601 2.81 -28.72 -13.31
CA CYS A 601 2.23 -29.42 -14.46
C CYS A 601 3.28 -29.73 -15.54
N ASN A 602 4.46 -30.21 -15.13
CA ASN A 602 5.47 -30.64 -16.10
C ASN A 602 5.02 -31.91 -16.82
N LEU A 603 4.97 -31.86 -18.16
CA LEU A 603 4.56 -33.01 -18.99
C LEU A 603 5.67 -34.06 -19.10
N TRP A 604 6.90 -33.68 -18.76
CA TRP A 604 8.08 -34.54 -18.75
C TRP A 604 8.52 -34.85 -17.31
N LYS A 605 9.11 -36.03 -17.10
CA LYS A 605 9.65 -36.45 -15.81
C LYS A 605 10.94 -35.67 -15.50
N GLU A 606 10.95 -34.90 -14.42
CA GLU A 606 12.10 -34.07 -14.06
C GLU A 606 13.33 -34.90 -13.65
N GLU A 607 14.50 -34.52 -14.15
CA GLU A 607 15.81 -35.06 -13.74
C GLU A 607 16.54 -34.05 -12.85
N CYS A 608 16.62 -34.30 -11.54
CA CYS A 608 17.31 -33.39 -10.60
C CYS A 608 18.84 -33.52 -10.63
N GLU A 609 19.40 -34.51 -11.33
CA GLU A 609 20.84 -34.77 -11.38
C GLU A 609 21.62 -33.65 -12.06
N CYS A 610 20.98 -32.92 -13.00
CA CYS A 610 21.61 -31.79 -13.66
C CYS A 610 21.88 -30.62 -12.70
N LEU A 611 21.04 -30.44 -11.66
CA LEU A 611 21.25 -29.40 -10.65
C LEU A 611 22.52 -29.67 -9.84
N LYS A 612 22.73 -30.92 -9.41
CA LYS A 612 23.96 -31.34 -8.71
C LYS A 612 25.20 -31.11 -9.56
N TRP A 613 25.09 -31.32 -10.88
CA TRP A 613 26.21 -31.05 -11.79
C TRP A 613 26.47 -29.56 -11.95
N LEU A 614 25.42 -28.73 -12.00
CA LEU A 614 25.53 -27.27 -12.07
C LEU A 614 26.14 -26.67 -10.80
N ASP A 615 25.80 -27.19 -9.62
CA ASP A 615 26.36 -26.76 -8.33
C ASP A 615 27.90 -26.94 -8.25
N LEU A 616 28.47 -27.80 -9.10
CA LEU A 616 29.91 -28.05 -9.20
C LEU A 616 30.62 -27.14 -10.22
N GLN A 617 29.90 -26.28 -10.93
CA GLN A 617 30.47 -25.41 -11.97
C GLN A 617 30.64 -23.97 -11.44
N GLU A 618 31.60 -23.24 -12.03
CA GLU A 618 31.80 -21.82 -11.73
C GLU A 618 30.58 -20.98 -12.17
N PRO A 619 30.20 -19.92 -11.44
CA PRO A 619 29.11 -19.03 -11.84
C PRO A 619 29.33 -18.46 -13.25
N ASN A 620 28.26 -18.37 -14.04
CA ASN A 620 28.27 -17.85 -15.43
C ASN A 620 29.19 -18.61 -16.42
N SER A 621 29.60 -19.85 -16.12
CA SER A 621 30.55 -20.62 -16.93
C SER A 621 29.94 -21.69 -17.84
N VAL A 622 28.63 -21.93 -17.74
CA VAL A 622 27.93 -23.02 -18.45
C VAL A 622 26.95 -22.43 -19.47
N LEU A 623 27.00 -22.91 -20.71
CA LEU A 623 25.99 -22.63 -21.72
C LEU A 623 24.76 -23.53 -21.52
N TYR A 624 23.58 -22.94 -21.39
CA TYR A 624 22.32 -23.67 -21.36
C TYR A 624 21.71 -23.74 -22.77
N VAL A 625 21.39 -24.95 -23.26
CA VAL A 625 20.87 -25.18 -24.61
C VAL A 625 19.51 -25.87 -24.53
N ASN A 626 18.49 -25.27 -25.16
CA ASN A 626 17.12 -25.79 -25.19
C ASN A 626 16.37 -25.31 -26.44
N PHE A 627 15.58 -26.20 -27.04
CA PHE A 627 14.75 -25.93 -28.23
C PHE A 627 13.24 -26.00 -27.94
N GLY A 628 12.84 -25.77 -26.69
CA GLY A 628 11.44 -25.68 -26.24
C GLY A 628 10.68 -27.01 -26.29
N SER A 629 9.34 -26.94 -26.40
CA SER A 629 8.46 -28.12 -26.33
C SER A 629 7.79 -28.54 -27.65
N VAL A 630 7.97 -27.77 -28.72
CA VAL A 630 7.25 -27.96 -30.01
C VAL A 630 8.20 -28.22 -31.19
N ILE A 631 9.44 -27.74 -31.17
CA ILE A 631 10.14 -27.36 -32.40
C ILE A 631 10.37 -28.40 -33.51
N VAL A 632 10.74 -29.66 -33.35
CA VAL A 632 11.34 -30.57 -34.37
C VAL A 632 12.46 -30.00 -35.30
N MET A 633 13.53 -30.77 -35.51
CA MET A 633 14.62 -30.45 -36.44
C MET A 633 15.06 -31.67 -37.24
N LYS A 634 15.80 -31.46 -38.33
CA LYS A 634 16.39 -32.56 -39.10
C LYS A 634 17.54 -33.19 -38.33
N HIS A 635 17.77 -34.49 -38.51
CA HIS A 635 18.90 -35.20 -37.89
C HIS A 635 20.25 -34.51 -38.17
N GLN A 636 20.46 -34.06 -39.42
CA GLN A 636 21.66 -33.32 -39.81
C GLN A 636 21.89 -32.05 -38.98
N GLN A 637 20.83 -31.27 -38.71
CA GLN A 637 20.94 -30.03 -37.93
C GLN A 637 21.31 -30.33 -36.48
N LEU A 638 20.73 -31.39 -35.90
CA LEU A 638 21.08 -31.85 -34.55
C LEU A 638 22.57 -32.21 -34.47
N VAL A 639 23.09 -32.92 -35.48
CA VAL A 639 24.50 -33.33 -35.56
C VAL A 639 25.44 -32.12 -35.69
N GLU A 640 25.12 -31.15 -36.56
CA GLU A 640 25.94 -29.94 -36.71
C GLU A 640 25.97 -29.10 -35.43
N LEU A 641 24.83 -28.93 -34.75
CA LEU A 641 24.76 -28.26 -33.44
C LEU A 641 25.61 -28.97 -32.39
N ALA A 642 25.51 -30.30 -32.34
CA ALA A 642 26.26 -31.10 -31.37
C ALA A 642 27.77 -31.00 -31.59
N TRP A 643 28.22 -31.07 -32.84
CA TRP A 643 29.63 -30.87 -33.17
C TRP A 643 30.09 -29.43 -32.89
N GLY A 644 29.30 -28.42 -33.20
CA GLY A 644 29.65 -27.02 -32.91
C GLY A 644 29.79 -26.74 -31.41
N LEU A 645 28.87 -27.27 -30.60
CA LEU A 645 28.96 -27.21 -29.13
C LEU A 645 30.21 -27.92 -28.62
N SER A 646 30.51 -29.12 -29.13
CA SER A 646 31.71 -29.88 -28.76
C SER A 646 33.01 -29.16 -29.14
N ASN A 647 33.08 -28.64 -30.37
CA ASN A 647 34.24 -27.92 -30.89
C ASN A 647 34.52 -26.61 -30.12
N SER A 648 33.49 -26.00 -29.53
CA SER A 648 33.64 -24.81 -28.68
C SER A 648 34.55 -25.03 -27.46
N LYS A 649 34.65 -26.28 -27.00
CA LYS A 649 35.32 -26.69 -25.74
C LYS A 649 34.76 -26.00 -24.50
N LYS A 650 33.53 -25.47 -24.57
CA LYS A 650 32.83 -24.86 -23.44
C LYS A 650 31.94 -25.88 -22.75
N LYS A 651 31.72 -25.69 -21.45
CA LYS A 651 30.77 -26.51 -20.70
C LYS A 651 29.37 -26.12 -21.11
N PHE A 652 28.54 -27.11 -21.41
CA PHE A 652 27.14 -26.87 -21.75
C PHE A 652 26.22 -27.90 -21.06
N LEU A 653 24.99 -27.47 -20.79
CA LEU A 653 23.87 -28.29 -20.38
C LEU A 653 22.84 -28.25 -21.51
N TRP A 654 22.65 -29.37 -22.19
CA TRP A 654 21.69 -29.47 -23.29
C TRP A 654 20.51 -30.38 -22.92
N VAL A 655 19.31 -29.83 -23.01
CA VAL A 655 18.05 -30.58 -22.87
C VAL A 655 17.60 -31.11 -24.24
N ILE A 656 17.63 -32.43 -24.41
CA ILE A 656 17.22 -33.10 -25.64
C ILE A 656 15.96 -33.91 -25.40
N ARG A 657 14.84 -33.46 -26.00
CA ARG A 657 13.58 -34.20 -25.95
C ARG A 657 13.58 -35.41 -26.91
N PRO A 658 12.88 -36.50 -26.59
CA PRO A 658 12.82 -37.70 -27.44
C PRO A 658 12.27 -37.46 -28.85
N ASP A 659 11.42 -36.45 -29.02
CA ASP A 659 10.76 -36.01 -30.25
C ASP A 659 11.40 -34.74 -30.85
N LEU A 660 12.70 -34.51 -30.61
CA LEU A 660 13.42 -33.36 -31.19
C LEU A 660 13.71 -33.58 -32.68
N VAL A 661 13.85 -34.83 -33.13
CA VAL A 661 14.10 -35.16 -34.54
C VAL A 661 12.80 -35.64 -35.21
N GLU A 662 12.51 -35.11 -36.40
CA GLU A 662 11.33 -35.50 -37.16
C GLU A 662 11.38 -36.98 -37.56
N GLY A 663 10.40 -37.78 -37.12
CA GLY A 663 10.24 -39.18 -37.51
C GLY A 663 11.28 -40.17 -36.97
N GLU A 664 12.29 -39.72 -36.22
CA GLU A 664 13.40 -40.54 -35.70
C GLU A 664 13.66 -40.28 -34.21
N ALA A 665 14.36 -41.20 -33.54
CA ALA A 665 14.81 -40.98 -32.17
C ALA A 665 15.97 -39.97 -32.13
N SER A 666 15.93 -39.01 -31.19
CA SER A 666 17.00 -38.04 -30.95
C SER A 666 18.29 -38.69 -30.41
N ILE A 667 19.03 -39.40 -31.27
CA ILE A 667 20.28 -40.09 -30.91
C ILE A 667 21.47 -39.22 -31.32
N LEU A 668 22.22 -38.73 -30.33
CA LEU A 668 23.51 -38.10 -30.55
C LEU A 668 24.61 -39.13 -30.86
N PRO A 669 25.62 -38.79 -31.67
CA PRO A 669 26.83 -39.60 -31.83
C PRO A 669 27.47 -39.97 -30.47
N PRO A 670 27.88 -41.23 -30.26
CA PRO A 670 28.46 -41.71 -29.00
C PRO A 670 29.66 -40.89 -28.52
N GLU A 671 30.46 -40.39 -29.45
CA GLU A 671 31.67 -39.61 -29.21
C GLU A 671 31.36 -38.30 -28.47
N ILE A 672 30.22 -37.67 -28.76
CA ILE A 672 29.83 -36.39 -28.17
C ILE A 672 29.42 -36.55 -26.70
N ARG A 673 28.87 -37.71 -26.30
CA ARG A 673 28.51 -38.00 -24.89
C ARG A 673 29.72 -38.08 -23.96
N SER A 674 30.93 -38.22 -24.51
CA SER A 674 32.18 -38.31 -23.75
C SER A 674 32.90 -36.97 -23.53
N ILE A 675 32.44 -35.89 -24.19
CA ILE A 675 33.14 -34.61 -24.25
C ILE A 675 32.41 -33.55 -23.40
N GLY A 676 32.79 -33.45 -22.12
CA GLY A 676 32.72 -32.23 -21.29
C GLY A 676 31.37 -31.56 -20.99
N GLY A 677 30.25 -31.96 -21.59
CA GLY A 677 28.90 -31.41 -21.39
C GLY A 677 27.92 -32.43 -20.80
N LEU A 678 26.94 -31.95 -20.03
CA LEU A 678 25.86 -32.80 -19.54
C LEU A 678 24.69 -32.75 -20.54
N VAL A 679 24.37 -33.89 -21.14
CA VAL A 679 23.16 -34.06 -21.95
C VAL A 679 22.09 -34.68 -21.07
N SER A 680 21.03 -33.91 -20.79
CA SER A 680 19.85 -34.42 -20.07
C SER A 680 18.74 -34.66 -21.06
N SER A 681 18.08 -35.81 -20.92
CA SER A 681 16.91 -36.14 -21.73
C SER A 681 15.62 -35.50 -21.21
N ARG A 682 15.62 -34.98 -19.96
CA ARG A 682 14.39 -34.62 -19.23
C ARG A 682 14.53 -33.51 -18.17
N ALA A 683 15.48 -32.58 -18.33
CA ALA A 683 15.54 -31.39 -17.47
C ALA A 683 14.42 -30.39 -17.83
N SER A 684 13.60 -30.00 -16.86
CA SER A 684 12.53 -29.02 -17.01
C SER A 684 13.06 -27.60 -16.80
N PHE A 685 13.34 -26.90 -17.89
CA PHE A 685 13.64 -25.46 -17.87
C PHE A 685 12.85 -24.79 -19.02
N GLU A 686 12.30 -23.63 -18.72
CA GLU A 686 11.16 -23.06 -19.43
C GLU A 686 11.60 -22.15 -20.57
N ALA A 687 11.04 -22.37 -21.77
CA ALA A 687 11.16 -21.45 -22.89
C ALA A 687 9.76 -21.26 -23.52
N PRO A 688 9.32 -20.01 -23.78
CA PRO A 688 8.00 -19.73 -24.32
C PRO A 688 7.79 -20.33 -25.73
N CYS A 689 6.54 -20.69 -26.02
CA CYS A 689 6.12 -21.29 -27.29
C CYS A 689 5.45 -20.27 -28.21
N SER A 690 5.97 -20.22 -29.44
CA SER A 690 5.51 -19.44 -30.60
C SER A 690 5.62 -17.90 -30.43
N GLY A 691 6.07 -17.18 -31.47
CA GLY A 691 6.62 -15.80 -31.39
C GLY A 691 8.14 -15.70 -31.65
N ARG A 692 8.81 -16.85 -31.67
CA ARG A 692 10.27 -17.02 -31.56
C ARG A 692 11.16 -16.29 -32.58
N LEU A 693 10.70 -16.05 -33.81
CA LEU A 693 11.49 -15.31 -34.81
C LEU A 693 11.56 -13.81 -34.48
N PHE A 694 10.46 -13.22 -33.99
CA PHE A 694 10.43 -11.83 -33.55
C PHE A 694 11.13 -11.62 -32.22
N ASP A 695 10.93 -12.53 -31.27
CA ASP A 695 11.64 -12.46 -30.00
C ASP A 695 13.15 -12.52 -30.26
N SER A 696 13.61 -13.43 -31.12
CA SER A 696 15.02 -13.49 -31.55
C SER A 696 15.48 -12.20 -32.23
N LEU A 697 14.69 -11.66 -33.17
CA LEU A 697 15.00 -10.41 -33.87
C LEU A 697 15.15 -9.23 -32.91
N TYR A 698 14.18 -9.02 -32.02
CA TYR A 698 14.19 -7.93 -31.05
C TYR A 698 15.31 -8.14 -30.02
N ILE A 699 15.51 -9.36 -29.51
CA ILE A 699 16.62 -9.69 -28.61
C ILE A 699 17.98 -9.38 -29.26
N CYS A 700 18.15 -9.68 -30.54
CA CYS A 700 19.43 -9.49 -31.24
C CYS A 700 19.65 -8.05 -31.73
N ARG A 701 18.64 -7.42 -32.32
CA ARG A 701 18.77 -6.13 -33.03
C ARG A 701 18.34 -4.92 -32.20
N GLU A 702 17.26 -5.01 -31.44
CA GLU A 702 16.68 -3.88 -30.70
C GLU A 702 17.15 -3.85 -29.24
N TRP A 703 16.90 -4.93 -28.49
CA TRP A 703 17.29 -5.06 -27.09
C TRP A 703 18.77 -5.45 -26.91
N ALA A 704 19.37 -5.98 -27.97
CA ALA A 704 20.81 -6.22 -28.13
C ALA A 704 21.46 -7.06 -27.01
N PHE A 705 20.78 -8.12 -26.56
CA PHE A 705 21.30 -9.07 -25.57
C PHE A 705 21.36 -10.53 -26.04
N GLY A 706 21.20 -10.79 -27.35
CA GLY A 706 21.38 -12.12 -27.93
C GLY A 706 22.03 -12.14 -29.31
N MET A 707 22.24 -13.36 -29.81
CA MET A 707 22.84 -13.65 -31.12
C MET A 707 21.98 -14.67 -31.86
N GLU A 708 21.93 -14.54 -33.19
CA GLU A 708 21.13 -15.41 -34.05
C GLU A 708 22.01 -16.46 -34.73
N ILE A 709 21.46 -17.67 -34.92
CA ILE A 709 22.03 -18.76 -35.71
C ILE A 709 21.08 -18.98 -36.89
N ASP A 710 21.60 -19.07 -38.11
CA ASP A 710 20.77 -19.36 -39.29
C ASP A 710 20.10 -20.74 -39.14
N SER A 711 18.77 -20.73 -38.98
CA SER A 711 17.97 -21.94 -38.79
C SER A 711 17.89 -22.83 -40.03
N ASP A 712 18.06 -22.25 -41.23
CA ASP A 712 17.93 -22.97 -42.49
C ASP A 712 19.25 -23.64 -42.90
N ASN A 713 20.40 -23.09 -42.47
CA ASN A 713 21.73 -23.57 -42.82
C ASN A 713 22.71 -23.60 -41.63
N VAL A 714 22.37 -24.37 -40.58
CA VAL A 714 23.21 -24.52 -39.39
C VAL A 714 24.51 -25.27 -39.73
N THR A 715 25.66 -24.64 -39.45
CA THR A 715 26.98 -25.27 -39.59
C THR A 715 27.72 -25.33 -38.25
N ARG A 716 28.47 -26.42 -37.99
CA ARG A 716 29.24 -26.57 -36.75
C ARG A 716 30.24 -25.43 -36.48
N ASP A 717 30.85 -24.88 -37.53
CA ASP A 717 31.87 -23.83 -37.42
C ASP A 717 31.25 -22.51 -36.96
N GLU A 718 30.05 -22.19 -37.46
CA GLU A 718 29.29 -21.03 -37.03
C GLU A 718 28.84 -21.15 -35.57
N VAL A 719 28.29 -22.31 -35.19
CA VAL A 719 27.88 -22.60 -33.81
C VAL A 719 29.06 -22.48 -32.85
N GLU A 720 30.22 -23.06 -33.21
CA GLU A 720 31.44 -22.94 -32.42
C GLU A 720 31.84 -21.47 -32.19
N LYS A 721 31.86 -20.69 -33.27
CA LYS A 721 32.24 -19.28 -33.24
C LYS A 721 31.30 -18.47 -32.34
N LEU A 722 29.99 -18.65 -32.49
CA LEU A 722 28.98 -17.92 -31.73
C LEU A 722 29.01 -18.27 -30.24
N VAL A 723 29.19 -19.55 -29.89
CA VAL A 723 29.31 -19.99 -28.50
C VAL A 723 30.54 -19.38 -27.81
N LYS A 724 31.68 -19.33 -28.50
CA LYS A 724 32.88 -18.67 -27.98
C LYS A 724 32.68 -17.17 -27.79
N GLU A 725 32.07 -16.50 -28.76
CA GLU A 725 31.78 -15.06 -28.68
C GLU A 725 30.82 -14.73 -27.53
N LEU A 726 29.77 -15.53 -27.34
CA LEU A 726 28.78 -15.33 -26.28
C LEU A 726 29.37 -15.49 -24.87
N LEU A 727 30.26 -16.47 -24.69
CA LEU A 727 30.82 -16.77 -23.37
C LEU A 727 32.05 -15.91 -23.03
N GLU A 728 32.95 -15.67 -23.98
CA GLU A 728 34.26 -15.06 -23.76
C GLU A 728 34.51 -13.78 -24.57
N GLY A 729 33.80 -13.60 -25.68
CA GLY A 729 33.96 -12.46 -26.58
C GLY A 729 33.48 -11.14 -25.98
N GLU A 730 33.97 -10.03 -26.55
CA GLU A 730 33.58 -8.69 -26.11
C GLU A 730 32.09 -8.42 -26.36
N LYS A 731 31.53 -8.90 -27.47
CA LYS A 731 30.07 -8.77 -27.71
C LYS A 731 29.27 -9.53 -26.68
N GLY A 732 29.72 -10.73 -26.28
CA GLY A 732 29.08 -11.51 -25.23
C GLY A 732 29.08 -10.81 -23.87
N LYS A 733 30.16 -10.08 -23.52
CA LYS A 733 30.23 -9.27 -22.29
C LYS A 733 29.24 -8.10 -22.32
N GLU A 734 29.17 -7.38 -23.45
CA GLU A 734 28.20 -6.29 -23.62
C GLU A 734 26.76 -6.79 -23.52
N MET A 735 26.43 -7.92 -24.15
CA MET A 735 25.11 -8.54 -24.09
C MET A 735 24.74 -8.96 -22.66
N LYS A 736 25.69 -9.54 -21.90
CA LYS A 736 25.47 -9.87 -20.48
C LYS A 736 25.18 -8.63 -19.63
N LYS A 737 25.86 -7.51 -19.88
CA LYS A 737 25.59 -6.24 -19.19
C LYS A 737 24.18 -5.73 -19.50
N LYS A 738 23.78 -5.71 -20.78
CA LYS A 738 22.42 -5.34 -21.20
C LYS A 738 21.35 -6.26 -20.60
N ALA A 739 21.60 -7.57 -20.55
CA ALA A 739 20.68 -8.52 -19.92
C ALA A 739 20.47 -8.23 -18.41
N ILE A 740 21.51 -7.77 -17.70
CA ILE A 740 21.40 -7.34 -16.29
C ILE A 740 20.59 -6.04 -16.18
N GLU A 741 20.78 -5.08 -17.09
CA GLU A 741 19.99 -3.85 -17.15
C GLU A 741 18.50 -4.16 -17.34
N TRP A 742 18.17 -5.03 -18.32
CA TRP A 742 16.79 -5.49 -18.53
C TRP A 742 16.23 -6.25 -17.33
N LYS A 743 17.05 -7.07 -16.66
CA LYS A 743 16.64 -7.73 -15.41
C LYS A 743 16.25 -6.71 -14.34
N LYS A 744 17.02 -5.62 -14.18
CA LYS A 744 16.72 -4.56 -13.20
C LYS A 744 15.40 -3.87 -13.53
N MET A 745 15.19 -3.48 -14.79
CA MET A 745 13.94 -2.85 -15.24
C MET A 745 12.73 -3.78 -15.06
N ALA A 746 12.90 -5.07 -15.30
CA ALA A 746 11.87 -6.07 -15.03
C ALA A 746 11.51 -6.15 -13.53
N HIS A 747 12.48 -6.06 -12.61
CA HIS A 747 12.20 -6.04 -11.16
C HIS A 747 11.44 -4.76 -10.78
N GLU A 748 11.87 -3.60 -11.29
CA GLU A 748 11.20 -2.32 -11.06
C GLU A 748 9.74 -2.36 -11.51
N ALA A 749 9.47 -2.91 -12.70
CA ALA A 749 8.11 -3.09 -13.24
C ALA A 749 7.23 -4.05 -12.42
N THR A 750 7.81 -4.91 -11.57
CA THR A 750 7.08 -5.84 -10.71
C THR A 750 6.92 -5.38 -9.27
N ASN A 751 7.71 -4.40 -8.80
CA ASN A 751 7.66 -3.88 -7.43
C ASN A 751 6.54 -2.84 -7.23
N THR A 752 5.83 -2.51 -8.29
CA THR A 752 4.76 -1.53 -8.27
C THR A 752 3.47 -2.16 -7.75
N ASN A 753 3.03 -1.78 -6.54
CA ASN A 753 1.62 -1.77 -6.12
C ASN A 753 0.80 -0.74 -6.96
N VAL A 754 1.19 -0.50 -8.20
CA VAL A 754 0.55 0.43 -9.12
C VAL A 754 -0.63 -0.31 -9.71
N SER A 755 -1.82 0.09 -9.29
CA SER A 755 -3.01 -0.11 -10.11
C SER A 755 -2.69 0.37 -11.52
N SER A 756 -2.70 -0.52 -12.50
CA SER A 756 -2.67 -0.18 -13.93
C SER A 756 -4.00 0.48 -14.30
N ASN A 757 -4.21 1.69 -13.81
CA ASN A 757 -5.20 2.65 -14.29
C ASN A 757 -4.46 3.83 -14.90
N ALA A 758 -3.54 3.55 -15.82
CA ALA A 758 -3.09 4.53 -16.81
C ALA A 758 -4.22 4.74 -17.82
N LYS A 759 -5.28 5.43 -17.39
CA LYS A 759 -6.29 6.03 -18.27
C LYS A 759 -6.27 7.52 -18.02
N SER A 760 -5.36 8.24 -18.68
CA SER A 760 -5.58 9.58 -19.26
C SER A 760 -4.27 10.27 -19.64
N ASP A 761 -3.78 10.05 -20.87
CA ASP A 761 -2.65 10.78 -21.48
C ASP A 761 -3.04 12.15 -22.07
N LYS A 762 -4.14 12.77 -21.63
CA LYS A 762 -4.48 14.14 -22.08
C LYS A 762 -3.79 15.17 -21.19
N PRO A 763 -3.00 16.10 -21.74
CA PRO A 763 -2.45 17.21 -20.97
C PRO A 763 -3.56 18.00 -20.25
N LEU A 764 -3.44 18.16 -18.93
CA LEU A 764 -4.29 19.05 -18.15
C LEU A 764 -3.83 20.50 -18.29
N HIS A 765 -4.77 21.42 -18.16
CA HIS A 765 -4.49 22.84 -17.94
C HIS A 765 -4.92 23.25 -16.53
N VAL A 766 -3.97 23.66 -15.68
CA VAL A 766 -4.24 24.11 -14.31
C VAL A 766 -3.99 25.61 -14.19
N ALA A 767 -4.97 26.38 -13.71
CA ALA A 767 -4.75 27.77 -13.31
C ALA A 767 -4.48 27.85 -11.81
N MET A 768 -3.50 28.64 -11.38
CA MET A 768 -3.13 28.79 -9.97
C MET A 768 -3.17 30.26 -9.56
N PHE A 769 -3.81 30.56 -8.43
CA PHE A 769 -3.94 31.90 -7.87
C PHE A 769 -3.66 31.91 -6.35
N PRO A 770 -2.38 32.05 -5.96
CA PRO A 770 -1.95 32.08 -4.56
C PRO A 770 -2.03 33.48 -3.93
N TRP A 771 -2.07 33.53 -2.60
CA TRP A 771 -1.90 34.74 -1.79
C TRP A 771 -0.55 35.43 -2.07
N LEU A 772 -0.51 36.76 -1.89
CA LEU A 772 0.62 37.64 -2.24
C LEU A 772 1.79 37.59 -1.24
N ALA A 773 2.15 36.38 -0.83
CA ALA A 773 3.29 36.09 0.02
C ALA A 773 4.20 35.06 -0.67
N MET A 774 5.52 35.25 -0.61
CA MET A 774 6.45 34.33 -1.27
C MET A 774 6.34 32.89 -0.74
N GLY A 775 5.96 32.72 0.53
CA GLY A 775 5.70 31.41 1.13
C GLY A 775 4.52 30.64 0.49
N HIS A 776 3.63 31.33 -0.22
CA HIS A 776 2.50 30.76 -0.96
C HIS A 776 2.81 30.63 -2.45
N VAL A 777 3.47 31.65 -3.02
CA VAL A 777 3.78 31.68 -4.45
C VAL A 777 4.87 30.67 -4.83
N TYR A 778 5.92 30.51 -4.02
CA TYR A 778 6.99 29.55 -4.30
C TYR A 778 6.47 28.11 -4.42
N PRO A 779 5.68 27.58 -3.46
CA PRO A 779 5.11 26.25 -3.60
C PRO A 779 4.26 26.08 -4.86
N CYS A 780 3.40 27.05 -5.19
CA CYS A 780 2.64 27.00 -6.45
C CYS A 780 3.55 26.99 -7.68
N PHE A 781 4.64 27.76 -7.66
CA PHE A 781 5.63 27.78 -8.73
C PHE A 781 6.37 26.44 -8.86
N GLU A 782 6.71 25.78 -7.76
CA GLU A 782 7.30 24.44 -7.77
C GLU A 782 6.34 23.40 -8.36
N VAL A 783 5.07 23.38 -7.93
CA VAL A 783 4.04 22.50 -8.55
C VAL A 783 3.87 22.82 -10.03
N SER A 784 3.91 24.10 -10.42
CA SER A 784 3.81 24.51 -11.82
C SER A 784 4.92 23.89 -12.68
N LYS A 785 6.17 23.90 -12.18
CA LYS A 785 7.31 23.26 -12.87
C LYS A 785 7.14 21.75 -12.96
N ILE A 786 6.67 21.10 -11.91
CA ILE A 786 6.46 19.64 -11.88
C ILE A 786 5.39 19.22 -12.89
N LEU A 787 4.24 19.91 -12.91
CA LEU A 787 3.18 19.66 -13.89
C LEU A 787 3.67 19.89 -15.32
N ALA A 788 4.43 20.97 -15.55
CA ALA A 788 5.04 21.25 -16.85
C ALA A 788 6.05 20.18 -17.29
N GLN A 789 6.89 19.67 -16.38
CA GLN A 789 7.81 18.56 -16.66
C GLN A 789 7.07 17.27 -17.06
N LYS A 790 5.82 17.11 -16.62
CA LYS A 790 4.94 15.99 -16.98
C LYS A 790 4.06 16.29 -18.21
N GLY A 791 4.29 17.40 -18.89
CA GLY A 791 3.59 17.75 -20.14
C GLY A 791 2.23 18.42 -19.93
N HIS A 792 1.89 18.86 -18.72
CA HIS A 792 0.67 19.61 -18.43
C HIS A 792 0.90 21.13 -18.55
N HIS A 793 -0.13 21.87 -18.92
CA HIS A 793 -0.09 23.33 -19.00
C HIS A 793 -0.48 23.97 -17.67
N VAL A 794 0.20 25.05 -17.30
CA VAL A 794 -0.09 25.78 -16.06
C VAL A 794 -0.14 27.28 -16.31
N THR A 795 -1.20 27.94 -15.83
CA THR A 795 -1.28 29.41 -15.77
C THR A 795 -1.10 29.87 -14.33
N LEU A 796 0.05 30.43 -13.97
CA LEU A 796 0.28 31.02 -12.66
C LEU A 796 -0.08 32.51 -12.69
N ILE A 797 -1.07 32.91 -11.89
CA ILE A 797 -1.61 34.26 -11.85
C ILE A 797 -1.11 34.96 -10.58
N SER A 798 -0.44 36.11 -10.72
CA SER A 798 -0.01 36.91 -9.58
C SER A 798 0.30 38.36 -9.99
N THR A 799 0.78 39.19 -9.07
CA THR A 799 1.15 40.59 -9.34
C THR A 799 2.47 40.68 -10.11
N PRO A 800 2.70 41.74 -10.90
CA PRO A 800 3.92 41.91 -11.68
C PRO A 800 5.20 41.74 -10.87
N LYS A 801 5.27 42.38 -9.70
CA LYS A 801 6.48 42.35 -8.85
C LYS A 801 6.76 41.00 -8.24
N ILE A 802 5.73 40.25 -7.83
CA ILE A 802 5.93 38.90 -7.32
C ILE A 802 6.48 38.00 -8.43
N ILE A 803 5.91 38.10 -9.64
CA ILE A 803 6.40 37.34 -10.79
C ILE A 803 7.85 37.72 -11.13
N ASP A 804 8.22 39.00 -11.04
CA ASP A 804 9.59 39.46 -11.28
C ASP A 804 10.58 39.03 -10.19
N ARG A 805 10.11 38.65 -8.99
CA ARG A 805 10.91 38.07 -7.91
C ARG A 805 11.10 36.55 -8.04
N LEU A 806 10.35 35.88 -8.92
CA LEU A 806 10.48 34.43 -9.10
C LEU A 806 11.75 34.07 -9.88
N PRO A 807 12.35 32.89 -9.62
CA PRO A 807 13.44 32.36 -10.43
C PRO A 807 13.03 32.25 -11.90
N LYS A 808 14.00 32.46 -12.81
CA LYS A 808 13.76 32.28 -14.24
C LYS A 808 13.36 30.84 -14.55
N LEU A 809 12.28 30.67 -15.31
CA LEU A 809 11.87 29.36 -15.80
C LEU A 809 12.91 28.81 -16.79
N PRO A 810 13.26 27.51 -16.71
CA PRO A 810 14.04 26.86 -17.74
C PRO A 810 13.38 27.02 -19.11
N GLN A 811 14.17 27.22 -20.17
CA GLN A 811 13.65 27.36 -21.54
C GLN A 811 12.77 26.18 -21.96
N THR A 812 13.10 24.97 -21.48
CA THR A 812 12.34 23.74 -21.75
C THR A 812 10.93 23.74 -21.17
N LEU A 813 10.68 24.45 -20.06
CA LEU A 813 9.37 24.49 -19.38
C LEU A 813 8.53 25.70 -19.77
N SER A 814 9.16 26.70 -20.39
CA SER A 814 8.51 27.96 -20.80
C SER A 814 7.28 27.78 -21.71
N PRO A 815 7.20 26.79 -22.62
CA PRO A 815 5.99 26.53 -23.41
C PRO A 815 4.79 26.03 -22.59
N PHE A 816 5.03 25.45 -21.42
CA PHE A 816 4.01 24.80 -20.59
C PHE A 816 3.55 25.68 -19.42
N VAL A 817 4.36 26.65 -18.99
CA VAL A 817 4.02 27.55 -17.87
C VAL A 817 3.82 28.99 -18.35
N LYS A 818 2.59 29.49 -18.21
CA LYS A 818 2.21 30.87 -18.50
C LYS A 818 2.15 31.70 -17.22
N LEU A 819 3.07 32.66 -17.07
CA LEU A 819 3.06 33.63 -15.97
C LEU A 819 2.17 34.82 -16.34
N THR A 820 1.05 34.99 -15.64
CA THR A 820 0.07 36.05 -15.91
C THR A 820 0.15 37.14 -14.84
N LYS A 821 0.57 38.35 -15.26
CA LYS A 821 0.76 39.52 -14.40
C LYS A 821 -0.53 40.34 -14.32
N LEU A 822 -1.13 40.45 -13.13
CA LEU A 822 -2.30 41.30 -12.87
C LEU A 822 -1.93 42.42 -11.89
N PRO A 823 -1.95 43.70 -12.30
CA PRO A 823 -1.62 44.80 -11.41
C PRO A 823 -2.72 45.00 -10.35
N LEU A 824 -2.32 45.32 -9.13
CA LEU A 824 -3.27 45.73 -8.09
C LEU A 824 -3.93 47.05 -8.49
N SER A 825 -5.24 47.17 -8.24
CA SER A 825 -5.99 48.36 -8.63
C SER A 825 -5.45 49.59 -7.89
N PRO A 826 -5.01 50.64 -8.61
CA PRO A 826 -4.45 51.86 -7.99
C PRO A 826 -5.50 52.73 -7.28
N HIS A 827 -6.77 52.33 -7.27
CA HIS A 827 -7.88 53.09 -6.70
C HIS A 827 -8.26 52.71 -5.26
N ILE A 828 -7.75 51.59 -4.73
CA ILE A 828 -8.12 51.06 -3.39
C ILE A 828 -7.18 51.61 -2.32
N ASP A 829 -7.09 52.93 -2.28
CA ASP A 829 -6.42 53.72 -1.23
C ASP A 829 -4.90 53.94 -1.35
N LYS A 830 -4.53 54.87 -2.24
CA LYS A 830 -3.16 55.39 -2.44
C LYS A 830 -2.52 56.01 -1.19
N ASN A 831 -3.31 56.31 -0.16
CA ASN A 831 -2.80 56.97 1.05
C ASN A 831 -2.20 55.96 2.06
N HIS A 832 -2.54 54.67 1.95
CA HIS A 832 -2.15 53.66 2.93
C HIS A 832 -1.16 52.63 2.39
N LEU A 833 -1.27 52.22 1.12
CA LEU A 833 -0.28 51.36 0.45
C LEU A 833 0.61 52.19 -0.47
N SER A 834 1.93 52.01 -0.38
CA SER A 834 2.85 52.60 -1.37
C SER A 834 2.55 52.01 -2.75
N GLN A 835 2.78 52.79 -3.81
CA GLN A 835 2.66 52.35 -5.21
C GLN A 835 3.46 51.06 -5.51
N ASP A 836 4.42 50.75 -4.66
CA ASP A 836 5.33 49.63 -4.77
C ASP A 836 5.01 48.39 -3.91
N ALA A 837 3.92 48.41 -3.13
CA ALA A 837 3.57 47.38 -2.14
C ALA A 837 2.66 46.28 -2.72
N ASP A 838 3.28 45.26 -3.31
CA ASP A 838 2.57 44.13 -3.97
C ASP A 838 2.63 42.82 -3.15
N SER A 839 3.29 42.80 -2.00
CA SER A 839 3.49 41.61 -1.17
C SER A 839 3.48 41.93 0.32
N THR A 840 3.20 40.92 1.15
CA THR A 840 3.28 40.98 2.62
C THR A 840 4.63 41.50 3.12
N MET A 841 5.73 41.20 2.42
CA MET A 841 7.07 41.67 2.79
C MET A 841 7.28 43.18 2.61
N ASP A 842 6.47 43.82 1.75
CA ASP A 842 6.62 45.23 1.38
C ASP A 842 5.85 46.16 2.35
N ILE A 843 5.04 45.59 3.25
CA ILE A 843 4.17 46.34 4.15
C ILE A 843 4.35 45.91 5.62
N PRO A 844 4.14 46.83 6.58
CA PRO A 844 4.00 46.45 7.99
C PRO A 844 2.70 45.65 8.24
N SER A 845 2.67 44.83 9.30
CA SER A 845 1.55 43.94 9.63
C SER A 845 0.21 44.67 9.79
N ASN A 846 0.21 45.89 10.35
CA ASN A 846 -0.99 46.71 10.52
C ASN A 846 -1.61 47.23 9.21
N LYS A 847 -0.93 47.06 8.06
CA LYS A 847 -1.43 47.44 6.73
C LYS A 847 -1.96 46.26 5.91
N LEU A 848 -1.94 45.04 6.46
CA LEU A 848 -2.37 43.82 5.76
C LEU A 848 -3.82 43.88 5.25
N TYR A 849 -4.69 44.61 5.96
CA TYR A 849 -6.08 44.86 5.56
C TYR A 849 -6.21 45.46 4.15
N TYR A 850 -5.43 46.49 3.86
CA TYR A 850 -5.47 47.17 2.56
C TYR A 850 -4.99 46.25 1.43
N LEU A 851 -3.97 45.42 1.70
CA LEU A 851 -3.49 44.44 0.72
C LEU A 851 -4.56 43.39 0.41
N LYS A 852 -5.32 42.95 1.42
CA LYS A 852 -6.45 42.03 1.22
C LYS A 852 -7.57 42.65 0.37
N LEU A 853 -7.91 43.92 0.60
CA LEU A 853 -8.88 44.63 -0.24
C LEU A 853 -8.42 44.73 -1.70
N ALA A 854 -7.14 45.05 -1.92
CA ALA A 854 -6.55 45.10 -3.25
C ALA A 854 -6.55 43.74 -3.94
N TYR A 855 -6.29 42.66 -3.20
CA TYR A 855 -6.35 41.27 -3.69
C TYR A 855 -7.77 40.85 -4.08
N ASP A 856 -8.78 41.17 -3.27
CA ASP A 856 -10.18 40.82 -3.58
C ASP A 856 -10.72 41.56 -4.81
N ALA A 857 -10.21 42.76 -5.07
CA ALA A 857 -10.55 43.50 -6.28
C ALA A 857 -10.00 42.87 -7.57
N LEU A 858 -9.11 41.87 -7.48
CA LEU A 858 -8.67 41.08 -8.64
C LEU A 858 -9.72 40.08 -9.12
N GLN A 859 -10.87 39.95 -8.45
CA GLN A 859 -11.92 39.00 -8.83
C GLN A 859 -12.36 39.12 -10.30
N GLN A 860 -12.58 40.33 -10.81
CA GLN A 860 -12.98 40.55 -12.21
C GLN A 860 -11.84 40.21 -13.20
N PRO A 861 -10.61 40.76 -13.04
CA PRO A 861 -9.47 40.36 -13.85
C PRO A 861 -9.20 38.84 -13.86
N VAL A 862 -9.28 38.17 -12.71
CA VAL A 862 -9.08 36.72 -12.62
C VAL A 862 -10.19 35.96 -13.36
N SER A 863 -11.45 36.41 -13.25
CA SER A 863 -12.57 35.85 -14.01
C SER A 863 -12.34 35.91 -15.53
N GLU A 864 -11.82 37.04 -16.04
CA GLU A 864 -11.49 37.19 -17.46
C GLU A 864 -10.37 36.23 -17.90
N VAL A 865 -9.32 36.08 -17.07
CA VAL A 865 -8.23 35.11 -17.33
C VAL A 865 -8.77 33.69 -17.39
N LEU A 866 -9.57 33.27 -16.40
CA LEU A 866 -10.14 31.92 -16.34
C LEU A 866 -11.08 31.62 -17.51
N LYS A 867 -11.91 32.59 -17.92
CA LYS A 867 -12.78 32.46 -19.11
C LYS A 867 -11.96 32.31 -20.40
N THR A 868 -10.90 33.10 -20.53
CA THR A 868 -10.06 33.11 -21.74
C THR A 868 -9.20 31.87 -21.82
N SER A 869 -8.70 31.39 -20.68
CA SER A 869 -7.77 30.27 -20.62
C SER A 869 -8.47 28.92 -20.53
N ASN A 870 -9.73 28.87 -20.07
CA ASN A 870 -10.57 27.67 -19.92
C ASN A 870 -9.81 26.47 -19.31
N PRO A 871 -9.24 26.62 -18.09
CA PRO A 871 -8.46 25.57 -17.46
C PRO A 871 -9.35 24.41 -17.00
N ASP A 872 -8.75 23.22 -16.89
CA ASP A 872 -9.40 22.02 -16.33
C ASP A 872 -9.58 22.12 -14.81
N TRP A 873 -8.68 22.83 -14.13
CA TRP A 873 -8.68 23.02 -12.68
C TRP A 873 -8.26 24.43 -12.31
N VAL A 874 -8.86 24.99 -11.25
CA VAL A 874 -8.39 26.23 -10.62
C VAL A 874 -7.93 25.96 -9.19
N PHE A 875 -6.66 26.22 -8.91
CA PHE A 875 -6.08 26.12 -7.58
C PHE A 875 -6.03 27.49 -6.93
N TYR A 876 -6.48 27.56 -5.69
CA TYR A 876 -6.48 28.78 -4.88
C TYR A 876 -6.19 28.43 -3.42
N ASP A 877 -5.80 29.43 -2.62
CA ASP A 877 -5.54 29.24 -1.20
C ASP A 877 -6.55 29.98 -0.31
N PHE A 878 -6.30 29.98 1.00
CA PHE A 878 -7.15 30.55 2.04
C PHE A 878 -7.60 32.01 1.79
N ALA A 879 -6.82 32.80 1.04
CA ALA A 879 -7.12 34.21 0.86
C ALA A 879 -8.23 34.47 -0.18
N ALA A 880 -8.46 33.53 -1.10
CA ALA A 880 -9.35 33.70 -2.24
C ALA A 880 -10.70 32.98 -2.07
N SER A 881 -11.41 33.27 -0.97
CA SER A 881 -12.71 32.64 -0.64
C SER A 881 -13.84 32.88 -1.68
N TRP A 882 -13.62 33.78 -2.65
CA TRP A 882 -14.52 34.05 -3.77
C TRP A 882 -14.29 33.16 -5.00
N ILE A 883 -13.15 32.44 -5.08
CA ILE A 883 -12.85 31.55 -6.22
C ILE A 883 -13.85 30.41 -6.38
N PRO A 884 -14.29 29.68 -5.33
CA PRO A 884 -15.26 28.60 -5.47
C PRO A 884 -16.55 29.00 -6.19
N GLN A 885 -17.12 30.14 -5.79
CA GLN A 885 -18.34 30.65 -6.40
C GLN A 885 -18.11 31.08 -7.86
N LEU A 886 -16.95 31.66 -8.15
CA LEU A 886 -16.56 32.04 -9.50
C LEU A 886 -16.36 30.79 -10.38
N ALA A 887 -15.61 29.80 -9.90
CA ALA A 887 -15.32 28.55 -10.60
C ALA A 887 -16.61 27.77 -10.91
N LYS A 888 -17.54 27.70 -9.95
CA LYS A 888 -18.88 27.14 -10.14
C LYS A 888 -19.69 27.85 -11.24
N THR A 889 -19.56 29.18 -11.34
CA THR A 889 -20.23 29.98 -12.39
C THR A 889 -19.63 29.73 -13.77
N LEU A 890 -18.34 29.37 -13.82
CA LEU A 890 -17.62 29.06 -15.05
C LEU A 890 -17.63 27.56 -15.40
N HIS A 891 -18.25 26.72 -14.57
CA HIS A 891 -18.24 25.25 -14.69
C HIS A 891 -16.82 24.66 -14.69
N ILE A 892 -15.93 25.20 -13.88
CA ILE A 892 -14.55 24.71 -13.71
C ILE A 892 -14.40 24.12 -12.30
N PRO A 893 -13.90 22.88 -12.14
CA PRO A 893 -13.52 22.33 -10.85
C PRO A 893 -12.45 23.17 -10.14
N CYS A 894 -12.54 23.30 -8.82
CA CYS A 894 -11.60 24.06 -8.02
C CYS A 894 -11.00 23.24 -6.88
N ALA A 895 -9.71 23.41 -6.65
CA ALA A 895 -9.00 22.75 -5.55
C ALA A 895 -8.39 23.76 -4.60
N TYR A 896 -8.54 23.51 -3.30
CA TYR A 896 -7.88 24.29 -2.26
C TYR A 896 -6.43 23.82 -2.14
N PHE A 897 -5.49 24.65 -2.56
CA PHE A 897 -4.06 24.36 -2.43
C PHE A 897 -3.51 24.96 -1.14
N SER A 898 -3.08 24.11 -0.22
CA SER A 898 -2.45 24.53 1.04
C SER A 898 -0.93 24.41 0.98
N PRO A 899 -0.17 25.51 1.08
CA PRO A 899 1.29 25.44 1.26
C PRO A 899 1.69 25.01 2.69
N CYS A 900 0.71 24.94 3.59
CA CYS A 900 0.87 24.50 4.97
C CYS A 900 0.24 23.11 5.19
N PRO A 901 0.69 22.36 6.21
CA PRO A 901 0.10 21.07 6.60
C PRO A 901 -1.39 21.15 6.97
N ALA A 902 -2.08 20.02 6.92
CA ALA A 902 -3.51 19.90 7.18
C ALA A 902 -3.89 20.31 8.62
N TRP A 903 -3.02 20.05 9.61
CA TRP A 903 -3.27 20.47 10.99
C TRP A 903 -3.50 21.98 11.14
N THR A 904 -2.89 22.82 10.29
CA THR A 904 -3.11 24.27 10.30
C THR A 904 -4.56 24.61 9.93
N ILE A 905 -5.10 23.95 8.90
CA ILE A 905 -6.49 24.13 8.46
C ILE A 905 -7.45 23.68 9.56
N CYS A 906 -7.24 22.49 10.09
CA CYS A 906 -8.10 21.88 11.12
C CYS A 906 -8.04 22.61 12.48
N PHE A 907 -6.95 23.31 12.77
CA PHE A 907 -6.81 24.11 13.99
C PHE A 907 -7.53 25.46 13.88
N PHE A 908 -7.45 26.14 12.74
CA PHE A 908 -8.02 27.49 12.57
C PHE A 908 -9.48 27.48 12.10
N ASP A 909 -9.92 26.45 11.38
CA ASP A 909 -11.31 26.32 10.93
C ASP A 909 -12.11 25.44 11.90
N THR A 910 -13.07 26.05 12.63
CA THR A 910 -13.85 25.34 13.63
C THR A 910 -15.09 24.67 13.01
N PRO A 911 -15.49 23.46 13.45
CA PRO A 911 -16.69 22.75 12.99
C PRO A 911 -17.98 23.43 13.47
N LYS A 912 -18.33 24.59 12.88
CA LYS A 912 -19.54 25.34 13.25
C LYS A 912 -20.85 24.61 12.95
N GLN A 913 -20.83 23.59 12.09
CA GLN A 913 -22.03 22.87 11.61
C GLN A 913 -22.15 21.41 12.09
N GLN A 914 -21.08 20.81 12.62
CA GLN A 914 -21.03 19.35 12.89
C GLN A 914 -21.09 18.97 14.38
N LEU A 915 -20.84 19.88 15.32
CA LEU A 915 -21.03 19.58 16.75
C LEU A 915 -22.48 19.85 17.20
N ALA A 916 -23.09 18.85 17.83
CA ALA A 916 -24.40 18.97 18.49
C ALA A 916 -24.41 20.03 19.61
N ASP A 917 -23.24 20.24 20.24
CA ASP A 917 -22.99 21.35 21.17
C ASP A 917 -22.30 22.51 20.44
N ALA A 918 -23.09 23.44 19.90
CA ALA A 918 -22.59 24.68 19.30
C ALA A 918 -21.70 25.50 20.27
N VAL A 919 -21.78 25.23 21.58
CA VAL A 919 -20.97 25.86 22.63
C VAL A 919 -19.54 25.31 22.68
N ALA A 920 -19.33 24.02 22.37
CA ALA A 920 -17.99 23.39 22.42
C ALA A 920 -17.16 23.70 21.16
N ALA A 921 -17.79 24.00 20.02
CA ALA A 921 -17.14 24.33 18.76
C ALA A 921 -16.80 25.83 18.60
N ASN A 922 -17.40 26.70 19.40
CA ASN A 922 -17.14 28.14 19.35
C ASN A 922 -16.03 28.50 20.33
N ARG A 923 -14.81 28.71 19.82
CA ARG A 923 -13.74 29.38 20.57
C ARG A 923 -14.14 30.83 20.83
N THR A 924 -14.68 31.10 22.01
CA THR A 924 -15.19 32.43 22.41
C THR A 924 -14.24 33.14 23.36
N LYS A 925 -13.37 32.39 24.04
CA LYS A 925 -12.41 32.93 24.99
C LYS A 925 -10.97 32.64 24.54
N PRO A 926 -9.99 33.48 24.95
CA PRO A 926 -8.58 33.24 24.64
C PRO A 926 -8.09 31.85 25.06
N GLU A 927 -8.61 31.34 26.19
CA GLU A 927 -8.22 30.05 26.74
C GLU A 927 -8.63 28.85 25.87
N ASP A 928 -9.59 29.03 24.96
CA ASP A 928 -10.05 27.96 24.05
C ASP A 928 -9.01 27.63 22.95
N TYR A 929 -7.97 28.47 22.82
CA TYR A 929 -6.83 28.24 21.92
C TYR A 929 -5.64 27.60 22.65
N TYR A 930 -5.72 27.44 23.97
CA TYR A 930 -4.66 26.80 24.76
C TYR A 930 -4.77 25.28 24.65
N GLY A 931 -3.68 24.65 24.22
CA GLY A 931 -3.64 23.20 24.04
C GLY A 931 -4.50 22.68 22.87
N PRO A 932 -4.69 21.34 22.82
CA PRO A 932 -5.35 20.67 21.70
C PRO A 932 -6.80 21.09 21.47
N PRO A 933 -7.25 21.25 20.21
CA PRO A 933 -8.66 21.50 19.92
C PRO A 933 -9.53 20.34 20.37
N ARG A 934 -10.60 20.63 21.12
CA ARG A 934 -11.51 19.62 21.71
C ARG A 934 -12.24 18.75 20.68
N TRP A 935 -12.32 19.21 19.43
CA TRP A 935 -12.98 18.50 18.32
C TRP A 935 -12.07 17.54 17.56
N VAL A 936 -10.78 17.46 17.93
CA VAL A 936 -9.82 16.54 17.32
C VAL A 936 -9.86 15.21 18.10
N PRO A 937 -10.17 14.07 17.45
CA PRO A 937 -10.47 12.80 18.15
C PRO A 937 -9.22 11.96 18.49
N PHE A 938 -8.01 12.52 18.33
CA PHE A 938 -6.75 11.82 18.57
C PHE A 938 -5.80 12.66 19.43
N PRO A 939 -4.87 12.04 20.19
CA PRO A 939 -3.93 12.75 21.04
C PRO A 939 -3.03 13.69 20.23
N THR A 940 -2.93 14.94 20.66
CA THR A 940 -2.00 15.94 20.10
C THR A 940 -1.68 17.01 21.15
N ASN A 941 -0.51 17.62 21.04
CA ASN A 941 -0.07 18.77 21.84
C ASN A 941 -0.17 20.08 21.04
N ILE A 942 -0.77 20.06 19.84
CA ILE A 942 -0.99 21.27 19.03
C ILE A 942 -1.88 22.24 19.80
N GLY A 943 -1.32 23.39 20.15
CA GLY A 943 -2.03 24.46 20.83
C GLY A 943 -1.19 25.72 20.89
N LEU A 944 -1.84 26.85 21.12
CA LEU A 944 -1.17 28.14 21.26
C LEU A 944 -0.87 28.43 22.74
N ARG A 945 0.24 29.11 23.00
CA ARG A 945 0.58 29.63 24.32
C ARG A 945 -0.11 30.98 24.59
N PRO A 946 -0.28 31.40 25.86
CA PRO A 946 -0.99 32.64 26.18
C PRO A 946 -0.45 33.89 25.48
N TYR A 947 0.87 34.06 25.37
CA TYR A 947 1.47 35.17 24.61
C TYR A 947 1.16 35.12 23.10
N GLU A 948 1.00 33.92 22.52
CA GLU A 948 0.68 33.73 21.09
C GLU A 948 -0.78 34.09 20.83
N VAL A 949 -1.67 33.69 21.73
CA VAL A 949 -3.10 34.06 21.67
C VAL A 949 -3.29 35.56 21.91
N LYS A 950 -2.55 36.15 22.85
CA LYS A 950 -2.56 37.61 23.06
C LYS A 950 -2.19 38.34 21.77
N LYS A 951 -1.12 37.89 21.09
CA LYS A 951 -0.70 38.45 19.80
C LYS A 951 -1.76 38.26 18.71
N LEU A 952 -2.38 37.08 18.60
CA LEU A 952 -3.51 36.83 17.69
C LEU A 952 -4.67 37.83 17.93
N LEU A 953 -5.02 38.08 19.20
CA LEU A 953 -6.12 38.99 19.56
C LEU A 953 -5.76 40.46 19.34
N GLU A 954 -4.50 40.84 19.49
CA GLU A 954 -3.99 42.18 19.18
C GLU A 954 -3.98 42.41 17.66
N ASP A 955 -3.50 41.44 16.85
CA ASP A 955 -3.51 41.52 15.39
C ASP A 955 -4.94 41.65 14.82
N VAL A 956 -5.95 41.08 15.50
CA VAL A 956 -7.38 41.22 15.15
C VAL A 956 -7.95 42.60 15.50
N LYS A 957 -7.39 43.30 16.50
CA LYS A 957 -7.91 44.57 17.04
C LYS A 957 -7.26 45.83 16.44
N VAL A 958 -6.12 45.71 15.77
CA VAL A 958 -5.30 46.86 15.39
C VAL A 958 -5.49 47.23 13.92
N ASN A 959 -6.46 48.10 13.66
CA ASN A 959 -6.41 49.01 12.51
C ASN A 959 -7.14 50.33 12.81
N GLU A 960 -6.70 51.39 12.14
CA GLU A 960 -7.13 52.79 12.31
C GLU A 960 -8.63 53.01 12.06
N THR A 961 -9.30 52.06 11.40
CA THR A 961 -10.72 52.07 11.03
C THR A 961 -11.58 51.06 11.81
N GLY A 962 -10.98 50.18 12.62
CA GLY A 962 -11.68 49.13 13.38
C GLY A 962 -12.18 47.93 12.56
N ALA A 963 -11.70 47.72 11.32
CA ALA A 963 -12.14 46.64 10.42
C ALA A 963 -11.04 45.61 10.12
N SER A 964 -11.14 44.37 10.61
CA SER A 964 -10.14 43.29 10.40
C SER A 964 -10.12 42.74 8.96
N PRO A 965 -8.95 42.29 8.43
CA PRO A 965 -8.91 41.51 7.19
C PRO A 965 -9.68 40.20 7.38
N VAL A 966 -10.90 40.15 6.83
CA VAL A 966 -11.74 38.97 6.95
C VAL A 966 -11.26 37.88 5.98
N PHE A 967 -10.48 36.94 6.49
CA PHE A 967 -10.19 35.68 5.82
C PHE A 967 -11.28 34.66 6.18
N ASP A 968 -12.24 34.47 5.29
CA ASP A 968 -13.32 33.50 5.49
C ASP A 968 -12.84 32.08 5.13
N LEU A 969 -12.11 31.47 6.07
CA LEU A 969 -11.55 30.12 5.93
C LEU A 969 -12.64 29.09 5.65
N ASN A 970 -13.77 29.17 6.37
CA ASN A 970 -14.87 28.23 6.22
C ASN A 970 -15.44 28.27 4.80
N LYS A 971 -15.67 29.47 4.26
CA LYS A 971 -16.12 29.63 2.86
C LYS A 971 -15.08 29.15 1.86
N ALA A 972 -13.79 29.44 2.09
CA ALA A 972 -12.72 28.96 1.23
C ALA A 972 -12.63 27.43 1.22
N ASN A 973 -12.71 26.78 2.38
CA ASN A 973 -12.54 25.33 2.52
C ASN A 973 -13.80 24.55 2.13
N SER A 974 -14.98 24.99 2.56
CA SER A 974 -16.28 24.35 2.22
C SER A 974 -16.67 24.55 0.75
N GLY A 975 -16.07 25.51 0.04
CA GLY A 975 -16.33 25.75 -1.37
C GLY A 975 -15.56 24.87 -2.37
N CYS A 976 -14.42 24.27 -1.99
CA CYS A 976 -13.59 23.51 -2.93
C CYS A 976 -14.21 22.18 -3.37
N ASP A 977 -13.73 21.58 -4.46
CA ASP A 977 -14.08 20.21 -4.84
C ASP A 977 -13.07 19.20 -4.27
N MET A 978 -11.84 19.65 -4.01
CA MET A 978 -10.72 18.85 -3.52
C MET A 978 -9.74 19.68 -2.69
N PHE A 979 -9.13 19.08 -1.68
CA PHE A 979 -7.96 19.64 -1.00
C PHE A 979 -6.68 19.08 -1.59
N VAL A 980 -5.73 19.97 -1.89
CA VAL A 980 -4.40 19.65 -2.37
C VAL A 980 -3.41 20.20 -1.33
N ILE A 981 -2.80 19.31 -0.56
CA ILE A 981 -2.01 19.70 0.62
C ILE A 981 -0.53 19.44 0.37
N ARG A 982 0.32 20.46 0.58
CA ARG A 982 1.78 20.30 0.58
C ARG A 982 2.24 19.58 1.85
N SER A 983 2.10 18.26 1.84
CA SER A 983 2.41 17.38 2.96
C SER A 983 2.60 15.93 2.50
N SER A 984 2.88 15.03 3.42
CA SER A 984 2.95 13.58 3.20
C SER A 984 2.20 12.81 4.29
N ARG A 985 1.79 11.59 3.98
CA ARG A 985 1.19 10.66 4.95
C ARG A 985 2.20 10.19 6.01
N ASP A 986 3.50 10.29 5.75
CA ASP A 986 4.53 10.06 6.77
C ASP A 986 4.58 11.18 7.83
N LEU A 987 4.15 12.39 7.45
CA LEU A 987 4.17 13.57 8.32
C LEU A 987 2.90 13.71 9.15
N GLU A 988 1.72 13.59 8.56
CA GLU A 988 0.44 13.83 9.25
C GLU A 988 -0.73 12.98 8.74
N PRO A 989 -0.66 11.65 8.88
CA PRO A 989 -1.72 10.78 8.38
C PRO A 989 -3.07 11.08 9.06
N GLU A 990 -3.08 11.29 10.39
CA GLU A 990 -4.30 11.53 11.15
C GLU A 990 -4.98 12.86 10.79
N TRP A 991 -4.20 13.91 10.52
CA TRP A 991 -4.74 15.23 10.15
C TRP A 991 -5.27 15.26 8.72
N LEU A 992 -4.60 14.57 7.78
CA LEU A 992 -5.08 14.44 6.40
C LEU A 992 -6.42 13.69 6.37
N ASP A 993 -6.53 12.59 7.13
CA ASP A 993 -7.75 11.80 7.22
C ASP A 993 -8.86 12.58 7.94
N TYR A 994 -8.54 13.32 9.02
CA TYR A 994 -9.50 14.20 9.68
C TYR A 994 -10.02 15.30 8.78
N LEU A 995 -9.15 15.96 7.99
CA LEU A 995 -9.56 17.00 7.04
C LEU A 995 -10.54 16.44 6.00
N ALA A 996 -10.28 15.22 5.50
CA ALA A 996 -11.14 14.55 4.53
C ALA A 996 -12.51 14.20 5.14
N GLU A 997 -12.53 13.67 6.37
CA GLU A 997 -13.76 13.39 7.11
C GLU A 997 -14.54 14.67 7.43
N PHE A 998 -13.85 15.72 7.86
CA PHE A 998 -14.46 16.99 8.27
C PHE A 998 -15.21 17.68 7.13
N TYR A 999 -14.62 17.75 5.94
CA TYR A 999 -15.25 18.39 4.79
C TYR A 999 -16.03 17.43 3.89
N HIS A 1000 -15.93 16.13 4.10
CA HIS A 1000 -16.42 15.09 3.19
C HIS A 1000 -15.91 15.28 1.75
N LYS A 1001 -14.62 15.59 1.62
CA LYS A 1001 -13.97 15.87 0.32
C LYS A 1001 -12.67 15.11 0.17
N PRO A 1002 -12.25 14.81 -1.07
CA PRO A 1002 -10.93 14.23 -1.33
C PRO A 1002 -9.82 15.15 -0.81
N VAL A 1003 -8.86 14.57 -0.08
CA VAL A 1003 -7.64 15.23 0.35
C VAL A 1003 -6.46 14.53 -0.30
N VAL A 1004 -5.72 15.27 -1.11
CA VAL A 1004 -4.62 14.76 -1.94
C VAL A 1004 -3.31 15.42 -1.50
N PRO A 1005 -2.42 14.67 -0.83
CA PRO A 1005 -1.07 15.17 -0.53
C PRO A 1005 -0.22 15.21 -1.81
N VAL A 1006 0.48 16.31 -2.05
CA VAL A 1006 1.38 16.48 -3.22
C VAL A 1006 2.84 16.18 -2.92
N GLY A 1007 3.12 15.61 -1.75
CA GLY A 1007 4.46 15.50 -1.20
C GLY A 1007 4.95 16.83 -0.62
N LEU A 1008 6.18 16.81 -0.11
CA LEU A 1008 6.75 17.97 0.58
C LEU A 1008 7.36 19.00 -0.38
N LEU A 1009 7.57 18.61 -1.64
CA LEU A 1009 8.15 19.47 -2.67
C LEU A 1009 9.46 20.13 -2.18
N PRO A 1010 10.50 19.35 -1.82
CA PRO A 1010 11.79 19.94 -1.48
C PRO A 1010 12.34 20.68 -2.70
N PRO A 1011 12.92 21.88 -2.53
CA PRO A 1011 13.45 22.64 -3.67
C PRO A 1011 14.56 21.85 -4.37
N MET A 1012 14.45 21.73 -5.70
CA MET A 1012 15.51 21.10 -6.50
C MET A 1012 16.80 21.91 -6.38
N MET A 1013 17.95 21.24 -6.16
CA MET A 1013 19.25 21.88 -6.31
C MET A 1013 19.38 22.36 -7.76
N GLN A 1014 19.31 23.67 -7.99
CA GLN A 1014 19.51 24.23 -9.33
C GLN A 1014 20.93 23.87 -9.83
N GLY A 1015 21.00 23.49 -11.10
CA GLY A 1015 22.19 22.89 -11.73
C GLY A 1015 23.44 23.78 -11.77
N ARG A 1016 24.50 23.16 -12.29
CA ARG A 1016 25.93 23.53 -12.33
C ARG A 1016 26.32 25.00 -12.62
N ASP A 1017 25.41 25.86 -13.07
CA ASP A 1017 25.70 27.24 -13.47
C ASP A 1017 26.03 28.19 -12.29
N SER A 1018 25.98 27.70 -11.04
CA SER A 1018 26.20 28.50 -9.82
C SER A 1018 27.39 28.05 -8.95
N ASP A 1019 28.19 27.08 -9.40
CA ASP A 1019 29.37 26.65 -8.62
C ASP A 1019 30.57 27.60 -8.75
N GLU A 1020 30.50 28.57 -9.67
CA GLU A 1020 31.46 29.66 -9.84
C GLU A 1020 31.05 30.95 -9.08
N ASP A 1021 29.94 30.94 -8.34
CA ASP A 1021 29.50 32.09 -7.54
C ASP A 1021 30.56 32.41 -6.45
N PRO A 1022 31.19 33.60 -6.47
CA PRO A 1022 32.23 33.97 -5.51
C PRO A 1022 31.77 33.88 -4.05
N ASP A 1023 30.50 34.21 -3.78
CA ASP A 1023 29.94 34.19 -2.43
C ASP A 1023 29.81 32.73 -1.95
N TRP A 1024 29.37 31.82 -2.81
CA TRP A 1024 29.30 30.39 -2.49
C TRP A 1024 30.68 29.79 -2.24
N LEU A 1025 31.70 30.13 -3.06
CA LEU A 1025 33.06 29.64 -2.88
C LEU A 1025 33.64 30.04 -1.51
N GLN A 1026 33.37 31.26 -1.07
CA GLN A 1026 33.79 31.73 0.26
C GLN A 1026 33.07 30.97 1.38
N ILE A 1027 31.75 30.80 1.27
CA ILE A 1027 30.94 30.06 2.26
C ILE A 1027 31.41 28.60 2.35
N LYS A 1028 31.59 27.95 1.19
CA LYS A 1028 32.04 26.57 1.10
C LYS A 1028 33.42 26.38 1.71
N ALA A 1029 34.36 27.28 1.42
CA ALA A 1029 35.71 27.22 1.97
C ALA A 1029 35.70 27.25 3.51
N TRP A 1030 34.83 28.06 4.13
CA TRP A 1030 34.69 28.04 5.58
C TRP A 1030 34.04 26.74 6.08
N LEU A 1031 32.96 26.27 5.44
CA LEU A 1031 32.27 25.04 5.82
C LEU A 1031 33.15 23.78 5.71
N ASP A 1032 34.05 23.73 4.73
CA ASP A 1032 35.02 22.63 4.51
C ASP A 1032 36.04 22.52 5.66
N THR A 1033 36.31 23.60 6.40
CA THR A 1033 37.23 23.59 7.55
C THR A 1033 36.60 23.02 8.83
N GLN A 1034 35.29 22.84 8.84
CA GLN A 1034 34.53 22.44 10.02
C GLN A 1034 34.38 20.91 10.11
N LYS A 1035 34.23 20.38 11.33
CA LYS A 1035 33.99 18.94 11.53
C LYS A 1035 32.59 18.54 11.02
N GLY A 1036 32.45 17.29 10.60
CA GLY A 1036 31.16 16.72 10.17
C GLY A 1036 30.08 16.90 11.24
N SER A 1037 28.88 17.32 10.82
CA SER A 1037 27.70 17.57 11.68
C SER A 1037 27.97 18.43 12.93
N SER A 1038 28.89 19.40 12.85
CA SER A 1038 29.26 20.26 13.98
C SER A 1038 28.70 21.68 13.91
N VAL A 1039 28.33 22.15 12.71
CA VAL A 1039 27.87 23.52 12.47
C VAL A 1039 26.36 23.61 12.66
N VAL A 1040 25.92 24.65 13.37
CA VAL A 1040 24.52 25.07 13.44
C VAL A 1040 24.23 26.11 12.36
N TYR A 1041 23.33 25.79 11.42
CA TYR A 1041 22.81 26.78 10.49
C TYR A 1041 21.71 27.62 11.15
N ILE A 1042 21.71 28.94 10.97
CA ILE A 1042 20.76 29.85 11.62
C ILE A 1042 20.12 30.76 10.57
N ALA A 1043 18.80 30.65 10.41
CA ALA A 1043 18.03 31.49 9.49
C ALA A 1043 16.56 31.66 9.91
N PHE A 1044 16.08 32.91 9.94
CA PHE A 1044 14.71 33.26 10.31
C PHE A 1044 13.82 33.67 9.11
N GLY A 1045 14.32 33.49 7.89
CA GLY A 1045 13.61 33.87 6.66
C GLY A 1045 13.49 35.39 6.47
N SER A 1046 12.82 35.81 5.40
CA SER A 1046 12.67 37.22 5.02
C SER A 1046 11.49 37.93 5.71
N GLU A 1047 10.52 37.18 6.22
CA GLU A 1047 9.26 37.68 6.81
C GLU A 1047 9.40 38.01 8.32
N VAL A 1048 10.28 37.32 9.05
CA VAL A 1048 10.48 37.57 10.49
C VAL A 1048 11.44 38.75 10.67
N LYS A 1049 10.98 39.78 11.38
CA LYS A 1049 11.80 40.93 11.82
C LYS A 1049 12.03 40.83 13.33
N LEU A 1050 13.29 40.61 13.73
CA LEU A 1050 13.69 40.61 15.14
C LEU A 1050 13.84 42.05 15.64
N ASN A 1051 13.41 42.31 16.87
CA ASN A 1051 13.74 43.56 17.56
C ASN A 1051 15.15 43.48 18.17
N GLN A 1052 15.69 44.63 18.59
CA GLN A 1052 17.08 44.73 19.09
C GLN A 1052 17.32 43.85 20.34
N GLU A 1053 16.35 43.77 21.24
CA GLU A 1053 16.45 42.99 22.46
C GLU A 1053 16.53 41.48 22.17
N ASN A 1054 15.61 40.95 21.35
CA ASN A 1054 15.62 39.55 20.94
C ASN A 1054 16.88 39.19 20.14
N LEU A 1055 17.37 40.10 19.30
CA LEU A 1055 18.63 39.90 18.57
C LEU A 1055 19.82 39.79 19.54
N ASN A 1056 19.87 40.66 20.57
CA ASN A 1056 20.94 40.66 21.56
C ASN A 1056 20.94 39.35 22.38
N GLU A 1057 19.79 38.92 22.90
CA GLU A 1057 19.69 37.66 23.65
C GLU A 1057 20.02 36.44 22.78
N LEU A 1058 19.61 36.45 21.51
CA LEU A 1058 19.93 35.38 20.55
C LEU A 1058 21.43 35.32 20.27
N ALA A 1059 22.06 36.45 19.93
CA ALA A 1059 23.49 36.53 19.65
C ALA A 1059 24.32 36.06 20.86
N LEU A 1060 24.02 36.58 22.05
CA LEU A 1060 24.71 36.18 23.28
C LEU A 1060 24.46 34.71 23.63
N GLY A 1061 23.29 34.16 23.32
CA GLY A 1061 22.99 32.74 23.51
C GLY A 1061 23.79 31.83 22.56
N ILE A 1062 23.92 32.24 21.29
CA ILE A 1062 24.80 31.56 20.32
C ILE A 1062 26.25 31.60 20.82
N GLU A 1063 26.72 32.74 21.29
CA GLU A 1063 28.07 32.90 21.86
C GLU A 1063 28.30 31.95 23.06
N LEU A 1064 27.33 31.87 23.98
CA LEU A 1064 27.37 31.03 25.17
C LEU A 1064 27.32 29.53 24.86
N SER A 1065 26.67 29.11 23.76
CA SER A 1065 26.57 27.70 23.37
C SER A 1065 27.94 27.04 23.09
N LYS A 1066 28.88 27.88 22.65
CA LYS A 1066 30.21 27.54 22.16
C LYS A 1066 30.28 26.64 20.92
N LEU A 1067 29.18 26.53 20.17
CA LEU A 1067 29.12 25.71 18.97
C LEU A 1067 29.58 26.50 17.73
N PRO A 1068 30.11 25.82 16.71
CA PRO A 1068 30.29 26.42 15.39
C PRO A 1068 28.94 26.79 14.76
N PHE A 1069 28.84 27.94 14.10
CA PHE A 1069 27.57 28.39 13.52
C PHE A 1069 27.74 29.16 12.21
N PHE A 1070 26.73 29.07 11.34
CA PHE A 1070 26.60 29.90 10.16
C PHE A 1070 25.25 30.63 10.23
N TRP A 1071 25.27 31.95 10.42
CA TRP A 1071 24.07 32.75 10.64
C TRP A 1071 23.81 33.69 9.47
N VAL A 1072 22.69 33.47 8.77
CA VAL A 1072 22.16 34.40 7.77
C VAL A 1072 21.32 35.46 8.48
N LEU A 1073 21.82 36.69 8.51
CA LEU A 1073 21.17 37.83 9.15
C LEU A 1073 20.81 38.89 8.10
N ARG A 1074 19.53 39.26 8.01
CA ARG A 1074 19.10 40.30 7.08
C ARG A 1074 19.67 41.65 7.47
N SER A 1075 20.27 42.35 6.51
CA SER A 1075 20.71 43.74 6.68
C SER A 1075 19.52 44.69 6.83
N GLY A 1076 19.43 45.38 7.97
CA GLY A 1076 18.50 46.50 8.16
C GLY A 1076 17.90 46.60 9.56
N SER A 1077 18.11 47.75 10.22
CA SER A 1077 17.50 48.26 11.47
C SER A 1077 17.92 47.70 12.84
N VAL A 1078 18.75 46.66 12.91
CA VAL A 1078 19.27 46.14 14.19
C VAL A 1078 20.77 45.85 14.09
N GLU A 1079 21.51 46.12 15.16
CA GLU A 1079 22.97 45.97 15.24
C GLU A 1079 23.35 44.79 16.14
N LEU A 1080 24.39 44.03 15.77
CA LEU A 1080 24.88 42.95 16.64
C LEU A 1080 25.55 43.55 17.89
N PRO A 1081 25.59 42.83 19.02
CA PRO A 1081 26.31 43.27 20.20
C PRO A 1081 27.79 43.60 19.89
N ASP A 1082 28.29 44.70 20.46
CA ASP A 1082 29.66 45.18 20.22
C ASP A 1082 30.69 44.06 20.36
N GLY A 1083 31.54 43.90 19.33
CA GLY A 1083 32.61 42.89 19.28
C GLY A 1083 32.15 41.44 19.13
N PHE A 1084 30.87 41.15 18.85
CA PHE A 1084 30.37 39.78 18.70
C PHE A 1084 31.08 39.01 17.56
N GLU A 1085 31.22 39.61 16.38
CA GLU A 1085 31.90 39.00 15.24
C GLU A 1085 33.37 38.70 15.58
N ASP A 1086 34.07 39.63 16.25
CA ASP A 1086 35.47 39.43 16.67
C ASP A 1086 35.64 38.30 17.70
N ARG A 1087 34.71 38.18 18.66
CA ARG A 1087 34.72 37.13 19.69
C ARG A 1087 34.34 35.75 19.15
N THR A 1088 33.72 35.67 17.98
CA THR A 1088 33.22 34.41 17.40
C THR A 1088 33.87 34.02 16.08
N LYS A 1089 34.80 34.83 15.55
CA LYS A 1089 35.43 34.67 14.22
C LYS A 1089 36.09 33.31 13.93
N ASP A 1090 36.51 32.59 14.96
CA ASP A 1090 37.18 31.28 14.85
C ASP A 1090 36.20 30.12 14.62
N ARG A 1091 34.91 30.34 14.93
CA ARG A 1091 33.89 29.29 14.95
C ARG A 1091 32.56 29.70 14.31
N GLY A 1092 32.37 30.98 14.00
CA GLY A 1092 31.10 31.53 13.54
C GLY A 1092 31.25 32.45 12.35
N VAL A 1093 30.29 32.39 11.43
CA VAL A 1093 30.15 33.36 10.31
C VAL A 1093 28.78 34.00 10.38
N VAL A 1094 28.73 35.33 10.28
CA VAL A 1094 27.49 36.09 10.08
C VAL A 1094 27.45 36.59 8.65
N TRP A 1095 26.47 36.11 7.88
CA TRP A 1095 26.28 36.43 6.48
C TRP A 1095 25.13 37.43 6.31
N LYS A 1096 25.44 38.61 5.76
CA LYS A 1096 24.50 39.76 5.71
C LYS A 1096 23.76 39.93 4.38
N SER A 1097 24.16 39.17 3.36
CA SER A 1097 23.56 39.12 2.02
C SER A 1097 22.78 37.81 1.80
N TRP A 1098 22.30 37.59 0.59
CA TRP A 1098 21.63 36.34 0.23
C TRP A 1098 22.60 35.15 0.35
N ALA A 1099 22.10 34.00 0.80
CA ALA A 1099 22.88 32.77 0.97
C ALA A 1099 22.19 31.59 0.29
N PRO A 1100 22.94 30.69 -0.38
CA PRO A 1100 22.38 29.51 -1.04
C PRO A 1100 22.01 28.42 -0.01
N GLN A 1101 20.90 28.64 0.71
CA GLN A 1101 20.45 27.78 1.81
C GLN A 1101 20.46 26.27 1.48
N PRO A 1102 19.91 25.78 0.34
CA PRO A 1102 19.96 24.35 0.03
C PRO A 1102 21.38 23.79 -0.10
N LYS A 1103 22.34 24.57 -0.60
CA LYS A 1103 23.74 24.14 -0.70
C LYS A 1103 24.41 24.09 0.68
N ILE A 1104 24.11 25.05 1.55
CA ILE A 1104 24.63 25.09 2.92
C ILE A 1104 24.09 23.89 3.72
N LEU A 1105 22.78 23.64 3.66
CA LEU A 1105 22.14 22.52 4.34
C LEU A 1105 22.62 21.15 3.81
N ALA A 1106 22.94 21.03 2.52
CA ALA A 1106 23.51 19.81 1.96
C ALA A 1106 24.96 19.52 2.42
N HIS A 1107 25.65 20.50 3.01
CA HIS A 1107 27.06 20.37 3.36
C HIS A 1107 27.25 19.47 4.60
N ALA A 1108 28.21 18.54 4.52
CA ALA A 1108 28.44 17.51 5.55
C ALA A 1108 28.81 18.05 6.94
N SER A 1109 29.29 19.30 7.02
CA SER A 1109 29.62 19.94 8.30
C SER A 1109 28.41 20.48 9.06
N VAL A 1110 27.27 20.69 8.40
CA VAL A 1110 26.03 21.11 9.06
C VAL A 1110 25.40 19.90 9.76
N GLY A 1111 25.04 20.08 11.04
CA GLY A 1111 24.43 19.01 11.85
C GLY A 1111 23.07 19.36 12.44
N GLY A 1112 22.70 20.64 12.45
CA GLY A 1112 21.44 21.12 12.98
C GLY A 1112 21.12 22.54 12.52
N CYS A 1113 19.87 22.94 12.71
CA CYS A 1113 19.39 24.25 12.29
C CYS A 1113 18.57 24.95 13.37
N LEU A 1114 18.88 26.22 13.62
CA LEU A 1114 18.02 27.14 14.38
C LEU A 1114 17.09 27.88 13.41
N THR A 1115 15.79 27.65 13.55
CA THR A 1115 14.77 28.10 12.59
C THR A 1115 13.56 28.72 13.27
N HIS A 1116 12.89 29.59 12.53
CA HIS A 1116 11.60 30.18 12.86
C HIS A 1116 10.41 29.24 12.63
N CYS A 1117 10.63 28.00 12.19
CA CYS A 1117 9.59 26.99 11.94
C CYS A 1117 8.67 27.28 10.74
N GLY A 1118 9.09 28.09 9.77
CA GLY A 1118 8.35 28.25 8.53
C GLY A 1118 8.33 26.97 7.70
N SER A 1119 7.17 26.56 7.19
CA SER A 1119 6.93 25.29 6.48
C SER A 1119 8.02 24.93 5.45
N GLY A 1120 8.41 25.87 4.58
CA GLY A 1120 9.46 25.65 3.58
C GLY A 1120 10.84 25.35 4.20
N SER A 1121 11.26 26.13 5.20
CA SER A 1121 12.53 25.92 5.90
C SER A 1121 12.55 24.59 6.64
N MET A 1122 11.43 24.20 7.25
CA MET A 1122 11.30 22.93 7.98
C MET A 1122 11.47 21.74 7.05
N ILE A 1123 10.83 21.77 5.89
CA ILE A 1123 10.94 20.73 4.87
C ILE A 1123 12.39 20.61 4.38
N GLU A 1124 13.05 21.73 4.09
CA GLU A 1124 14.46 21.73 3.66
C GLU A 1124 15.40 21.16 4.72
N ASN A 1125 15.23 21.54 5.98
CA ASN A 1125 16.08 21.04 7.07
C ASN A 1125 15.86 19.54 7.33
N LEU A 1126 14.60 19.11 7.37
CA LEU A 1126 14.27 17.70 7.56
C LEU A 1126 14.73 16.86 6.37
N HIS A 1127 14.67 17.37 5.14
CA HIS A 1127 15.17 16.67 3.94
C HIS A 1127 16.63 16.24 4.09
N PHE A 1128 17.48 17.06 4.71
CA PHE A 1128 18.89 16.73 4.98
C PHE A 1128 19.12 16.06 6.34
N GLY A 1129 18.05 15.78 7.10
CA GLY A 1129 18.11 15.08 8.38
C GLY A 1129 18.72 15.89 9.52
N HIS A 1130 18.63 17.23 9.46
CA HIS A 1130 19.17 18.13 10.49
C HIS A 1130 18.26 18.19 11.71
N VAL A 1131 18.85 18.10 12.91
CA VAL A 1131 18.12 18.34 14.16
C VAL A 1131 17.70 19.80 14.25
N LEU A 1132 16.49 20.05 14.73
CA LEU A 1132 15.92 21.39 14.74
C LEU A 1132 16.01 22.05 16.12
N VAL A 1133 16.37 23.32 16.14
CA VAL A 1133 16.15 24.21 17.27
C VAL A 1133 15.13 25.25 16.81
N MET A 1134 14.03 25.35 17.53
CA MET A 1134 12.81 25.97 17.05
C MET A 1134 12.51 27.23 17.85
N LEU A 1135 12.28 28.35 17.14
CA LEU A 1135 11.92 29.63 17.75
C LEU A 1135 10.82 30.30 16.91
N PRO A 1136 9.54 29.92 17.11
CA PRO A 1136 8.43 30.41 16.29
C PRO A 1136 8.06 31.87 16.62
N PHE A 1137 7.66 32.63 15.59
CA PHE A 1137 7.22 34.03 15.70
C PHE A 1137 5.80 34.29 15.19
N LEU A 1138 5.30 33.43 14.29
CA LEU A 1138 3.94 33.44 13.76
C LEU A 1138 3.14 32.22 14.29
N LEU A 1139 1.82 32.26 14.13
CA LEU A 1139 0.94 31.27 14.74
C LEU A 1139 1.06 29.89 14.08
N ASP A 1140 1.14 29.83 12.75
CA ASP A 1140 1.35 28.60 11.99
C ASP A 1140 2.69 27.94 12.34
N GLN A 1141 3.73 28.75 12.55
CA GLN A 1141 5.06 28.32 12.99
C GLN A 1141 5.03 27.67 14.36
N ALA A 1142 4.24 28.22 15.29
CA ALA A 1142 4.06 27.66 16.63
C ALA A 1142 3.36 26.29 16.56
N LEU A 1143 2.35 26.11 15.71
CA LEU A 1143 1.73 24.80 15.53
C LEU A 1143 2.73 23.78 14.96
N TYR A 1144 3.54 24.21 13.98
CA TYR A 1144 4.57 23.38 13.38
C TYR A 1144 5.60 22.92 14.42
N SER A 1145 6.05 23.81 15.31
CA SER A 1145 7.04 23.44 16.34
C SER A 1145 6.51 22.41 17.33
N ARG A 1146 5.22 22.48 17.71
CA ARG A 1146 4.58 21.47 18.57
C ARG A 1146 4.62 20.07 17.94
N VAL A 1147 4.29 19.96 16.66
CA VAL A 1147 4.31 18.67 15.94
C VAL A 1147 5.73 18.10 15.83
N MET A 1148 6.73 18.96 15.62
CA MET A 1148 8.13 18.53 15.52
C MET A 1148 8.72 18.11 16.87
N GLU A 1149 8.27 18.75 17.95
CA GLU A 1149 8.59 18.36 19.32
C GLU A 1149 7.92 17.02 19.68
N GLU A 1150 6.64 16.82 19.31
CA GLU A 1150 5.92 15.54 19.45
C GLU A 1150 6.65 14.39 18.72
N LYS A 1151 7.11 14.63 17.49
CA LYS A 1151 7.91 13.67 16.71
C LYS A 1151 9.36 13.55 17.18
N ARG A 1152 9.76 14.35 18.19
CA ARG A 1152 11.11 14.40 18.74
C ARG A 1152 12.18 14.56 17.65
N VAL A 1153 11.97 15.48 16.70
CA VAL A 1153 12.97 15.85 15.67
C VAL A 1153 13.56 17.24 15.91
N GLY A 1154 12.98 17.99 16.85
CA GLY A 1154 13.44 19.31 17.23
C GLY A 1154 13.12 19.67 18.67
N ILE A 1155 13.79 20.72 19.15
CA ILE A 1155 13.61 21.28 20.49
C ILE A 1155 13.18 22.74 20.36
N GLU A 1156 12.07 23.12 20.98
CA GLU A 1156 11.67 24.52 21.05
C GLU A 1156 12.42 25.26 22.16
N ILE A 1157 12.89 26.47 21.86
CA ILE A 1157 13.49 27.34 22.85
C ILE A 1157 12.41 27.79 23.84
N PRO A 1158 12.57 27.52 25.15
CA PRO A 1158 11.62 27.97 26.15
C PRO A 1158 11.48 29.50 26.15
N ARG A 1159 10.22 29.96 26.16
CA ARG A 1159 9.84 31.38 26.22
C ARG A 1159 8.96 31.62 27.45
N ASN A 1160 8.95 32.85 27.93
CA ASN A 1160 8.08 33.28 29.00
C ASN A 1160 6.61 33.25 28.53
N GLU A 1161 5.74 32.62 29.31
CA GLU A 1161 4.32 32.42 28.96
C GLU A 1161 3.52 33.73 28.86
N LEU A 1162 3.95 34.82 29.52
CA LEU A 1162 3.23 36.10 29.58
C LEU A 1162 3.58 37.05 28.43
N ASP A 1163 4.87 37.22 28.13
CA ASP A 1163 5.36 38.20 27.16
C ASP A 1163 6.11 37.59 25.97
N GLY A 1164 6.35 36.27 26.00
CA GLY A 1164 7.11 35.58 24.97
C GLY A 1164 8.61 35.91 24.98
N SER A 1165 9.17 36.55 25.99
CA SER A 1165 10.63 36.79 26.07
C SER A 1165 11.40 35.46 26.18
N PHE A 1166 12.64 35.41 25.67
CA PHE A 1166 13.57 34.30 25.86
C PHE A 1166 14.93 34.81 26.31
N THR A 1167 15.75 33.94 26.88
CA THR A 1167 17.05 34.33 27.44
C THR A 1167 18.19 33.68 26.66
N ARG A 1168 19.35 34.33 26.64
CA ARG A 1168 20.60 33.76 26.12
C ARG A 1168 20.91 32.38 26.69
N SER A 1169 20.57 32.13 27.95
CA SER A 1169 20.76 30.84 28.62
C SER A 1169 19.85 29.75 28.06
N SER A 1170 18.58 30.07 27.76
CA SER A 1170 17.65 29.11 27.15
C SER A 1170 18.05 28.78 25.71
N VAL A 1171 18.51 29.77 24.94
CA VAL A 1171 19.08 29.59 23.60
C VAL A 1171 20.31 28.66 23.65
N ALA A 1172 21.28 28.96 24.52
CA ALA A 1172 22.50 28.16 24.63
C ALA A 1172 22.22 26.72 25.05
N LYS A 1173 21.30 26.50 26.00
CA LYS A 1173 20.91 25.16 26.46
C LYS A 1173 20.24 24.36 25.36
N ALA A 1174 19.30 24.96 24.61
CA ALA A 1174 18.60 24.28 23.52
C ALA A 1174 19.56 23.89 22.37
N LEU A 1175 20.47 24.80 22.00
CA LEU A 1175 21.49 24.54 20.98
C LEU A 1175 22.42 23.38 21.38
N ARG A 1176 22.89 23.38 22.64
CA ARG A 1176 23.77 22.31 23.15
C ARG A 1176 23.05 20.98 23.26
N LEU A 1177 21.81 20.99 23.75
CA LEU A 1177 20.99 19.80 23.84
C LEU A 1177 20.81 19.17 22.46
N ALA A 1178 20.40 19.96 21.45
CA ALA A 1178 20.22 19.46 20.09
C ALA A 1178 21.51 18.90 19.47
N MET A 1179 22.64 19.59 19.62
CA MET A 1179 23.85 19.30 18.85
C MET A 1179 24.82 18.32 19.51
N VAL A 1180 25.04 18.44 20.82
CA VAL A 1180 26.18 17.79 21.50
C VAL A 1180 25.80 16.93 22.69
N ASP A 1181 24.77 17.29 23.45
CA ASP A 1181 24.44 16.56 24.67
C ASP A 1181 23.85 15.17 24.33
N GLU A 1182 24.06 14.20 25.24
CA GLU A 1182 23.64 12.80 25.06
C GLU A 1182 22.12 12.66 25.09
N GLU A 1183 21.44 13.42 25.95
CA GLU A 1183 19.97 13.51 26.00
C GLU A 1183 19.36 13.94 24.65
N GLY A 1184 20.11 14.70 23.85
CA GLY A 1184 19.72 15.12 22.51
C GLY A 1184 19.91 14.08 21.41
N SER A 1185 20.56 12.95 21.70
CA SER A 1185 20.88 11.93 20.70
C SER A 1185 19.64 11.36 20.02
N ALA A 1186 18.55 11.17 20.78
CA ALA A 1186 17.26 10.74 20.24
C ALA A 1186 16.74 11.70 19.17
N TYR A 1187 16.84 13.02 19.40
CA TYR A 1187 16.39 14.02 18.43
C TYR A 1187 17.21 14.00 17.14
N ARG A 1188 18.54 13.85 17.24
CA ARG A 1188 19.42 13.73 16.08
C ARG A 1188 19.15 12.45 15.27
N ASN A 1189 18.90 11.33 15.95
CA ASN A 1189 18.61 10.06 15.28
C ASN A 1189 17.25 10.11 14.57
N ASN A 1190 16.22 10.64 15.23
CA ASN A 1190 14.89 10.79 14.64
C ASN A 1190 14.89 11.76 13.45
N ALA A 1191 15.62 12.88 13.55
CA ALA A 1191 15.77 13.82 12.44
C ALA A 1191 16.43 13.16 11.23
N LYS A 1192 17.49 12.35 11.44
CA LYS A 1192 18.13 11.57 10.37
C LYS A 1192 17.19 10.53 9.76
N GLU A 1193 16.44 9.80 10.57
CA GLU A 1193 15.47 8.82 10.06
C GLU A 1193 14.38 9.50 9.23
N MET A 1194 13.85 10.62 9.71
CA MET A 1194 12.88 11.42 8.97
C MET A 1194 13.48 11.97 7.67
N GLY A 1195 14.75 12.39 7.69
CA GLY A 1195 15.47 12.83 6.50
C GLY A 1195 15.64 11.75 5.45
N ASN A 1196 15.88 10.50 5.83
CA ASN A 1196 15.92 9.39 4.87
C ASN A 1196 14.57 9.19 4.16
N LYS A 1197 13.45 9.40 4.87
CA LYS A 1197 12.10 9.34 4.27
C LYS A 1197 11.84 10.57 3.40
N PHE A 1198 12.23 11.76 3.87
CA PHE A 1198 11.92 13.04 3.22
C PHE A 1198 12.84 13.35 2.03
N SER A 1199 13.99 12.67 1.92
CA SER A 1199 14.89 12.74 0.77
C SER A 1199 14.64 11.68 -0.29
N ASN A 1200 13.75 10.71 -0.01
CA ASN A 1200 13.44 9.65 -0.97
C ASN A 1200 12.66 10.21 -2.17
N GLN A 1201 13.33 10.25 -3.32
CA GLN A 1201 12.75 10.76 -4.56
C GLN A 1201 11.63 9.87 -5.10
N ASP A 1202 11.68 8.55 -4.87
CA ASP A 1202 10.65 7.62 -5.33
C ASP A 1202 9.31 7.87 -4.61
N ILE A 1203 9.37 8.15 -3.30
CA ILE A 1203 8.18 8.51 -2.50
C ILE A 1203 7.57 9.82 -3.01
N HIS A 1204 8.38 10.87 -3.25
CA HIS A 1204 7.85 12.13 -3.77
C HIS A 1204 7.33 12.01 -5.21
N ASN A 1205 8.00 11.21 -6.05
CA ASN A 1205 7.53 10.91 -7.39
C ASN A 1205 6.17 10.18 -7.36
N GLN A 1206 5.97 9.27 -6.41
CA GLN A 1206 4.69 8.61 -6.20
C GLN A 1206 3.59 9.61 -5.81
N TYR A 1207 3.85 10.51 -4.84
CA TYR A 1207 2.89 11.56 -4.48
C TYR A 1207 2.52 12.44 -5.68
N ILE A 1208 3.49 12.79 -6.53
CA ILE A 1208 3.23 13.57 -7.75
C ILE A 1208 2.37 12.78 -8.73
N GLN A 1209 2.63 11.49 -8.93
CA GLN A 1209 1.83 10.63 -9.80
C GLN A 1209 0.40 10.47 -9.29
N ASP A 1210 0.22 10.18 -8.00
CA ASP A 1210 -1.09 10.05 -7.34
C ASP A 1210 -1.88 11.37 -7.40
N PHE A 1211 -1.19 12.49 -7.25
CA PHE A 1211 -1.75 13.81 -7.40
C PHE A 1211 -2.28 14.05 -8.82
N ILE A 1212 -1.46 13.79 -9.85
CA ILE A 1212 -1.87 13.94 -11.26
C ILE A 1212 -3.03 12.99 -11.58
N ALA A 1213 -2.96 11.73 -11.15
CA ALA A 1213 -4.03 10.75 -11.31
C ALA A 1213 -5.34 11.22 -10.65
N SER A 1214 -5.25 11.82 -9.45
CA SER A 1214 -6.42 12.37 -8.75
C SER A 1214 -7.07 13.52 -9.52
N LEU A 1215 -6.29 14.40 -10.14
CA LEU A 1215 -6.81 15.48 -10.99
C LEU A 1215 -7.55 14.94 -12.22
N HIS A 1216 -7.08 13.85 -12.80
CA HIS A 1216 -7.78 13.19 -13.91
C HIS A 1216 -9.07 12.50 -13.47
N ASN A 1217 -9.04 11.79 -12.34
CA ASN A 1217 -10.18 11.02 -11.84
C ASN A 1217 -11.35 11.90 -11.42
N HIS A 1218 -11.09 13.08 -10.86
CA HIS A 1218 -12.11 13.98 -10.32
C HIS A 1218 -12.54 15.08 -11.31
N LYS A 1219 -12.13 15.00 -12.58
CA LYS A 1219 -12.48 15.99 -13.61
C LYS A 1219 -13.96 15.92 -14.05
N TYR A 1220 -14.66 14.80 -13.83
CA TYR A 1220 -16.01 14.53 -14.35
C TYR A 1220 -17.08 14.20 -13.30
N THR A 1221 -16.76 14.38 -12.02
CA THR A 1221 -17.72 14.32 -10.89
C THR A 1221 -18.20 15.73 -10.58
#